data_AF-A0A7K3G973-F1
#
_entry.id   AF-A0A7K3G973-F1
#
_cell.length_a   1.000
_cell.length_b   1.000
_cell.length_c   1.000
_cell.angle_alpha   90.00
_cell.angle_beta   90.00
_cell.angle_gamma   90.00
#
_symmetry.space_group_name_H-M   'P 1'
#
loop_
_entity.id
_entity.type
_entity.pdbx_description
1 polymer ?
#
loop_
_entity_poly.entity_id
_entity_poly.type
_entity_poly.pdbx_seq_one_letter_code
_entity_poly.pdbx_strand_id
1 'polypeptide(L)'
;MFNRDRRGMRLVFAAVAALTAALVASVLPGAAVAAPGPPNRLGPVQMQNAVNGLAVDAEAGDMEEGRKILQFTYGGRHGQQWWFEAATGSSYYLKSNVNGAYCIGLDGTLAILKLCGGDGTTWEFDQVQADTYLLKTPGGEQYLTSPTTAGGRSNSGVQLALGSRAEADTGRGHWHLTDLVLEEHTPPADPRLDQATFLTSHNAFNSYGDGYSFPNQSRSMATQLDEGVRGMMLDVYDDGATVEDPLRMCHGTCSIGGDRRFEYGLGDIVKFLQKDTDAVVTVFLEDYVADRAKMAREMSAVPGLKELVFDPVAQGVATHGWPTLSQMRGLGKRLLIFSDKGDVPEVGVRAQRDWTVENYWSMGGLAGNKDCYTRWDEIPLTQQEPGFTPLFVMNQFRDAPTVITAAIDNGDSLVDRALNICGPAARKTPNYVAVDFYELPLGGSTHRAIETIGRHRYTSEAAANPNPPSQLLSAYNRKAQLPGMPNWSAAGYRGGSPLPGEAQYTGDEACRITPEELDGTYGVKPDDEADDSAGLQRAIDDIRTRCGGAAQFERLSLITLPAGKLNVSRQISVDASYLTIRGQGSDPARPGGTRIVFRPDDDTKYDTLTSDGSRWDQDAMSYGSGADTGKGGWMWPGRGLFRVSTREVAPRYADELAAAPVNRKDLFEGSVNQHWASGVKLRTSAAAPGFSAKEGDRVVHLDAKADPARFPVGGHVWVGAANSRKFYALQSAADEGRYENLHMRQQVFRISSVDAANRTLTLDKPLEFDLPVDSTSDGSAAIDGTVYPSKVTPLKMVVGVGFENFSFTQDMPGMTPEQARHNYGNLAPAYAMHGLVFKWAADSWARGVRAEMTGSHPIVTEVAKNLQFERNHLDGAWNKGKGGNGYFRGSRVWDSLYALNTTRNLRHFTLQWSASGNVVYGNDFDSDLNLHGGWERRNLFENNTVRVPYEHYSGNCTARCGGEGGDVEAGTWYPIWWAAGAKALKWSGSSGPQNVFHNNTLSKQLTPGGPYTDYLPYGKTGAGAQPVYQFGSAPGDPSRFQHLTQGGSPIADWNGREKADFTAGAGVDSTHTAPLTSVFLRNAG
;
A
#
# COMPACT_ATOMS: atom_id res chain seq x y z
N MET A 1 -62.89 25.00 -40.40
CA MET A 1 -64.14 25.44 -39.75
C MET A 1 -64.31 24.64 -38.46
N PHE A 2 -64.49 25.33 -37.33
CA PHE A 2 -65.00 24.87 -36.03
C PHE A 2 -64.31 23.71 -35.27
N ASN A 3 -63.45 24.10 -34.32
CA ASN A 3 -63.63 24.03 -32.86
C ASN A 3 -64.75 23.14 -32.25
N ARG A 4 -64.41 22.56 -31.08
CA ARG A 4 -65.21 21.85 -30.04
C ARG A 4 -65.32 20.32 -30.19
N ASP A 5 -64.58 19.57 -29.37
CA ASP A 5 -64.97 19.27 -27.98
C ASP A 5 -63.82 18.62 -27.20
N ARG A 6 -63.32 19.28 -26.16
CA ARG A 6 -62.09 18.88 -25.42
C ARG A 6 -62.27 18.85 -23.89
N ARG A 7 -63.49 18.64 -23.39
CA ARG A 7 -63.77 18.67 -21.94
C ARG A 7 -64.36 17.39 -21.33
N GLY A 8 -64.79 16.39 -22.12
CA GLY A 8 -65.36 15.14 -21.57
C GLY A 8 -64.34 14.06 -21.20
N MET A 9 -63.18 14.00 -21.87
CA MET A 9 -62.29 12.83 -21.83
C MET A 9 -61.03 12.99 -20.96
N ARG A 10 -60.93 14.09 -20.19
CA ARG A 10 -59.83 14.36 -19.25
C ARG A 10 -60.14 13.97 -17.79
N LEU A 11 -61.40 13.67 -17.45
CA LEU A 11 -61.78 13.36 -16.06
C LEU A 11 -61.77 11.87 -15.71
N VAL A 12 -61.80 10.96 -16.70
CA VAL A 12 -61.82 9.50 -16.43
C VAL A 12 -60.42 8.89 -16.42
N PHE A 13 -59.46 9.43 -17.18
CA PHE A 13 -58.05 8.98 -17.14
C PHE A 13 -57.25 9.52 -15.95
N ALA A 14 -57.69 10.62 -15.33
CA ALA A 14 -57.04 11.16 -14.13
C ALA A 14 -57.35 10.37 -12.85
N ALA A 15 -58.45 9.61 -12.81
CA ALA A 15 -58.87 8.87 -11.62
C ALA A 15 -58.23 7.47 -11.51
N VAL A 16 -57.87 6.84 -12.63
CA VAL A 16 -57.22 5.51 -12.62
C VAL A 16 -55.69 5.61 -12.50
N ALA A 17 -55.08 6.68 -13.00
CA ALA A 17 -53.65 6.97 -12.77
C ALA A 17 -53.34 7.45 -11.34
N ALA A 18 -54.35 7.94 -10.60
CA ALA A 18 -54.17 8.41 -9.22
C ALA A 18 -54.32 7.29 -8.17
N LEU A 19 -54.83 6.10 -8.52
CA LEU A 19 -55.02 5.00 -7.56
C LEU A 19 -53.95 3.88 -7.62
N THR A 20 -53.10 3.83 -8.66
CA THR A 20 -51.90 2.97 -8.66
C THR A 20 -50.65 3.67 -8.13
N ALA A 21 -50.71 4.99 -7.90
CA ALA A 21 -49.64 5.75 -7.25
C ALA A 21 -49.70 5.73 -5.70
N ALA A 22 -50.62 4.98 -5.09
CA ALA A 22 -50.87 5.00 -3.65
C ALA A 22 -50.57 3.69 -2.89
N LEU A 23 -49.91 2.71 -3.52
CA LEU A 23 -49.46 1.48 -2.83
C LEU A 23 -48.14 0.93 -3.42
N VAL A 24 -47.19 1.82 -3.66
CA VAL A 24 -45.78 1.49 -3.45
C VAL A 24 -45.40 2.32 -2.24
N ALA A 25 -45.04 1.65 -1.15
CA ALA A 25 -44.40 2.35 -0.03
C ALA A 25 -43.10 2.95 -0.60
N SER A 26 -43.16 4.20 -1.03
CA SER A 26 -41.97 5.00 -1.27
C SER A 26 -41.23 5.04 0.05
N VAL A 27 -40.15 4.28 0.15
CA VAL A 27 -39.11 4.60 1.11
C VAL A 27 -38.68 6.01 0.71
N LEU A 28 -39.16 7.02 1.45
CA LEU A 28 -38.53 8.32 1.43
C LEU A 28 -37.03 8.06 1.65
N PRO A 29 -36.12 8.59 0.83
CA PRO A 29 -34.71 8.57 1.18
C PRO A 29 -34.62 9.11 2.61
N GLY A 30 -33.96 8.37 3.50
CA GLY A 30 -33.73 8.86 4.85
C GLY A 30 -33.15 10.27 4.77
N ALA A 31 -33.60 11.19 5.62
CA ALA A 31 -33.00 12.51 5.68
C ALA A 31 -31.48 12.35 5.89
N ALA A 32 -30.66 12.97 5.03
CA ALA A 32 -29.21 12.85 5.15
C ALA A 32 -28.76 13.24 6.56
N VAL A 33 -27.98 12.39 7.21
CA VAL A 33 -27.57 12.56 8.60
C VAL A 33 -26.12 13.01 8.64
N ALA A 34 -25.82 14.00 9.49
CA ALA A 34 -24.44 14.43 9.72
C ALA A 34 -23.56 13.22 10.05
N ALA A 35 -22.50 13.02 9.27
CA ALA A 35 -21.57 11.93 9.42
C ALA A 35 -20.21 12.49 9.87
N PRO A 36 -19.49 11.79 10.76
CA PRO A 36 -18.17 12.22 11.21
C PRO A 36 -17.10 12.11 10.11
N GLY A 37 -17.47 11.92 8.84
CA GLY A 37 -16.58 11.63 7.71
C GLY A 37 -17.09 10.44 6.87
N PRO A 38 -16.48 10.15 5.72
CA PRO A 38 -16.75 8.93 4.96
C PRO A 38 -16.31 7.67 5.73
N PRO A 39 -16.77 6.45 5.37
CA PRO A 39 -16.42 5.24 6.12
C PRO A 39 -14.91 5.02 6.01
N ASN A 40 -14.29 4.57 7.10
CA ASN A 40 -12.85 4.44 7.29
C ASN A 40 -12.18 3.58 6.20
N ARG A 41 -11.60 4.18 5.15
CA ARG A 41 -10.89 3.45 4.07
C ARG A 41 -9.40 3.75 4.06
N LEU A 42 -8.61 2.68 4.02
CA LEU A 42 -7.14 2.67 4.01
C LEU A 42 -6.64 2.73 2.57
N GLY A 43 -6.74 3.89 1.92
CA GLY A 43 -6.21 4.06 0.56
C GLY A 43 -6.87 5.20 -0.22
N PRO A 44 -6.30 5.58 -1.37
CA PRO A 44 -6.94 6.53 -2.27
C PRO A 44 -8.24 5.94 -2.81
N VAL A 45 -9.27 6.78 -2.92
CA VAL A 45 -10.56 6.43 -3.51
C VAL A 45 -10.83 7.26 -4.75
N GLN A 46 -11.76 6.79 -5.58
CA GLN A 46 -12.42 7.61 -6.58
C GLN A 46 -13.68 8.23 -5.97
N MET A 47 -13.88 9.52 -6.17
CA MET A 47 -15.16 10.18 -5.90
C MET A 47 -16.00 10.20 -7.18
N GLN A 48 -17.21 9.65 -7.14
CA GLN A 48 -18.07 9.47 -8.31
C GLN A 48 -19.48 9.96 -8.02
N ASN A 49 -20.12 10.70 -8.92
CA ASN A 49 -21.51 11.11 -8.71
C ASN A 49 -22.47 9.92 -8.90
N ALA A 50 -23.45 9.79 -8.01
CA ALA A 50 -24.35 8.65 -7.97
C ALA A 50 -25.36 8.60 -9.12
N VAL A 51 -25.68 9.74 -9.75
CA VAL A 51 -26.69 9.82 -10.83
C VAL A 51 -26.06 9.68 -12.20
N ASN A 52 -24.97 10.41 -12.46
CA ASN A 52 -24.37 10.43 -13.80
C ASN A 52 -23.15 9.49 -13.93
N GLY A 53 -22.63 8.95 -12.82
CA GLY A 53 -21.54 7.98 -12.81
C GLY A 53 -20.17 8.56 -13.18
N LEU A 54 -20.01 9.88 -13.31
CA LEU A 54 -18.74 10.51 -13.66
C LEU A 54 -17.90 10.79 -12.40
N ALA A 55 -16.58 10.71 -12.57
CA ALA A 55 -15.59 10.89 -11.50
C ALA A 55 -15.21 12.36 -11.28
N VAL A 56 -14.82 12.71 -10.07
CA VAL A 56 -14.16 13.98 -9.75
C VAL A 56 -12.71 13.91 -10.25
N ASP A 57 -12.32 14.87 -11.08
CA ASP A 57 -11.02 14.91 -11.78
C ASP A 57 -10.39 16.30 -11.65
N ALA A 58 -9.09 16.37 -11.41
CA ALA A 58 -8.35 17.62 -11.57
C ALA A 58 -8.10 17.88 -13.05
N GLU A 59 -8.37 19.10 -13.54
CA GLU A 59 -8.15 19.48 -14.93
C GLU A 59 -6.73 19.12 -15.41
N ALA A 60 -6.65 18.36 -16.51
CA ALA A 60 -5.40 17.82 -17.09
C ALA A 60 -4.58 16.87 -16.18
N GLY A 61 -5.04 16.57 -14.97
CA GLY A 61 -4.29 15.81 -13.98
C GLY A 61 -3.13 16.58 -13.32
N ASP A 62 -3.00 17.87 -13.64
CA ASP A 62 -1.95 18.75 -13.11
C ASP A 62 -2.29 19.21 -11.69
N MET A 63 -1.34 19.09 -10.77
CA MET A 63 -1.52 19.54 -9.38
C MET A 63 -0.96 20.95 -9.18
N GLU A 64 -1.67 21.93 -9.72
CA GLU A 64 -1.35 23.35 -9.59
C GLU A 64 -2.53 24.12 -8.98
N GLU A 65 -2.24 25.15 -8.19
CA GLU A 65 -3.28 25.99 -7.58
C GLU A 65 -4.11 26.70 -8.64
N GLY A 66 -5.43 26.72 -8.47
CA GLY A 66 -6.38 27.32 -9.41
C GLY A 66 -6.85 26.38 -10.53
N ARG A 67 -6.29 25.16 -10.65
CA ARG A 67 -6.79 24.16 -11.60
C ARG A 67 -8.23 23.78 -11.28
N LYS A 68 -9.06 23.61 -12.31
CA LYS A 68 -10.48 23.30 -12.10
C LYS A 68 -10.63 21.89 -11.55
N ILE A 69 -11.59 21.71 -10.64
CA ILE A 69 -12.08 20.38 -10.29
C ILE A 69 -13.29 20.10 -11.17
N LEU A 70 -13.12 19.15 -12.07
CA LEU A 70 -14.07 18.76 -13.09
C LEU A 70 -14.81 17.51 -12.68
N GLN A 71 -15.92 17.28 -13.37
CA GLN A 71 -16.50 15.97 -13.49
C GLN A 71 -16.13 15.36 -14.86
N PHE A 72 -15.58 14.15 -14.87
CA PHE A 72 -15.04 13.52 -16.08
C PHE A 72 -15.22 11.99 -16.10
N THR A 73 -15.06 11.39 -17.27
CA THR A 73 -15.05 9.92 -17.43
C THR A 73 -13.90 9.30 -16.64
N TYR A 74 -14.17 8.17 -15.98
CA TYR A 74 -13.15 7.50 -15.19
C TYR A 74 -12.20 6.70 -16.06
N GLY A 75 -10.90 6.93 -15.91
CA GLY A 75 -9.85 6.23 -16.65
C GLY A 75 -8.74 5.69 -15.74
N GLY A 76 -8.96 5.65 -14.43
CA GLY A 76 -7.91 5.27 -13.46
C GLY A 76 -6.76 6.27 -13.35
N ARG A 77 -6.95 7.51 -13.83
CA ARG A 77 -5.90 8.55 -13.82
C ARG A 77 -5.63 9.00 -12.40
N HIS A 78 -4.37 9.34 -12.11
CA HIS A 78 -3.94 9.80 -10.80
C HIS A 78 -4.68 11.07 -10.32
N GLY A 79 -5.07 11.97 -11.23
CA GLY A 79 -5.88 13.17 -10.94
C GLY A 79 -7.33 12.89 -10.47
N GLN A 80 -7.77 11.63 -10.53
CA GLN A 80 -9.10 11.18 -10.11
C GLN A 80 -9.11 10.48 -8.75
N GLN A 81 -7.96 10.46 -8.07
CA GLN A 81 -7.73 9.69 -6.86
C GLN A 81 -7.56 10.64 -5.67
N TRP A 82 -8.36 10.42 -4.64
CA TRP A 82 -8.53 11.35 -3.51
C TRP A 82 -8.39 10.61 -2.18
N TRP A 83 -7.86 11.30 -1.17
CA TRP A 83 -7.83 10.81 0.21
C TRP A 83 -8.42 11.84 1.16
N PHE A 84 -8.92 11.35 2.29
CA PHE A 84 -9.57 12.19 3.29
C PHE A 84 -8.66 12.30 4.50
N GLU A 85 -8.33 13.54 4.88
CA GLU A 85 -7.62 13.85 6.12
C GLU A 85 -8.55 14.64 7.02
N ALA A 86 -8.66 14.28 8.29
CA ALA A 86 -9.42 15.08 9.24
C ALA A 86 -8.81 16.49 9.33
N ALA A 87 -9.64 17.52 9.26
CA ALA A 87 -9.28 18.89 9.57
C ALA A 87 -9.76 19.23 11.00
N THR A 88 -9.81 20.51 11.36
CA THR A 88 -10.34 20.91 12.66
C THR A 88 -11.87 20.68 12.75
N GLY A 89 -12.34 20.23 13.92
CA GLY A 89 -13.76 19.96 14.16
C GLY A 89 -14.27 18.70 13.43
N SER A 90 -15.45 18.80 12.81
CA SER A 90 -16.10 17.74 12.01
C SER A 90 -15.71 17.73 10.53
N SER A 91 -14.82 18.63 10.12
CA SER A 91 -14.48 18.86 8.71
C SER A 91 -13.25 18.07 8.25
N TYR A 92 -13.09 17.93 6.93
CA TYR A 92 -12.05 17.14 6.29
C TYR A 92 -11.42 17.86 5.10
N TYR A 93 -10.13 17.63 4.92
CA TYR A 93 -9.44 17.90 3.67
C TYR A 93 -9.67 16.76 2.67
N LEU A 94 -10.02 17.13 1.44
CA LEU A 94 -10.12 16.23 0.29
C LEU A 94 -8.87 16.37 -0.55
N LYS A 95 -7.88 15.54 -0.24
CA LYS A 95 -6.51 15.72 -0.68
C LYS A 95 -6.25 14.92 -1.94
N SER A 96 -5.46 15.49 -2.83
CA SER A 96 -5.02 14.78 -4.03
C SER A 96 -4.08 13.64 -3.69
N ASN A 97 -4.29 12.47 -4.31
CA ASN A 97 -3.35 11.34 -4.26
C ASN A 97 -2.10 11.59 -5.13
N VAL A 98 -2.13 12.57 -6.03
CA VAL A 98 -0.96 12.94 -6.84
C VAL A 98 -0.01 13.78 -6.01
N ASN A 99 -0.54 14.78 -5.32
CA ASN A 99 0.21 15.65 -4.43
C ASN A 99 -0.65 16.05 -3.22
N GLY A 100 -0.33 15.47 -2.06
CA GLY A 100 -1.03 15.72 -0.79
C GLY A 100 -0.86 17.13 -0.23
N ALA A 101 -0.15 18.04 -0.89
CA ALA A 101 -0.21 19.47 -0.54
C ALA A 101 -1.50 20.14 -1.04
N TYR A 102 -2.16 19.53 -2.03
CA TYR A 102 -3.33 20.11 -2.69
C TYR A 102 -4.63 19.43 -2.28
N CYS A 103 -5.66 20.26 -2.14
CA CYS A 103 -7.01 19.91 -1.74
C CYS A 103 -8.02 20.39 -2.77
N ILE A 104 -9.17 19.70 -2.83
CA ILE A 104 -10.38 20.29 -3.41
C ILE A 104 -10.80 21.46 -2.51
N GLY A 105 -10.75 22.66 -3.05
CA GLY A 105 -11.17 23.89 -2.39
C GLY A 105 -12.06 24.73 -3.26
N LEU A 106 -12.30 25.97 -2.82
CA LEU A 106 -13.25 26.88 -3.46
C LEU A 106 -12.61 28.21 -3.86
N ASP A 107 -13.00 28.69 -5.04
CA ASP A 107 -12.87 30.09 -5.48
C ASP A 107 -14.29 30.62 -5.77
N GLY A 108 -14.80 31.44 -4.86
CA GLY A 108 -16.23 31.77 -4.81
C GLY A 108 -17.08 30.51 -4.65
N THR A 109 -17.90 30.18 -5.65
CA THR A 109 -18.71 28.96 -5.68
C THR A 109 -18.09 27.83 -6.52
N LEU A 110 -16.99 28.07 -7.21
CA LEU A 110 -16.38 27.09 -8.12
C LEU A 110 -15.35 26.22 -7.38
N ALA A 111 -15.37 24.92 -7.64
CA ALA A 111 -14.41 23.99 -7.09
C ALA A 111 -13.09 24.05 -7.88
N ILE A 112 -12.00 24.30 -7.18
CA ILE A 112 -10.65 24.39 -7.73
C ILE A 112 -9.66 23.65 -6.83
N LEU A 113 -8.49 23.33 -7.37
CA LEU A 113 -7.38 22.82 -6.59
C LEU A 113 -6.73 23.98 -5.83
N LYS A 114 -6.55 23.83 -4.52
CA LYS A 114 -5.88 24.82 -3.65
C LYS A 114 -4.89 24.13 -2.72
N LEU A 115 -3.95 24.88 -2.16
CA LEU A 115 -3.12 24.36 -1.07
C LEU A 115 -4.00 24.03 0.14
N CYS A 116 -3.85 22.82 0.69
CA CYS A 116 -4.56 22.39 1.88
C CYS A 116 -4.27 23.33 3.05
N GLY A 117 -5.30 23.69 3.81
CA GLY A 117 -5.21 24.67 4.90
C GLY A 117 -5.50 26.10 4.49
N GLY A 118 -5.63 26.39 3.18
CA GLY A 118 -6.18 27.65 2.69
C GLY A 118 -7.69 27.77 2.89
N ASP A 119 -8.23 28.98 2.77
CA ASP A 119 -9.67 29.25 2.93
C ASP A 119 -10.52 28.41 1.95
N GLY A 120 -11.58 27.79 2.49
CA GLY A 120 -12.54 27.00 1.72
C GLY A 120 -12.01 25.64 1.23
N THR A 121 -11.03 25.05 1.91
CA THR A 121 -10.42 23.75 1.55
C THR A 121 -10.91 22.56 2.39
N THR A 122 -11.82 22.82 3.33
CA THR A 122 -12.40 21.79 4.21
C THR A 122 -13.86 21.54 3.90
N TRP A 123 -14.31 20.32 4.16
CA TRP A 123 -15.65 19.83 3.82
C TRP A 123 -16.24 19.02 4.97
N GLU A 124 -17.54 19.11 5.17
CA GLU A 124 -18.31 18.23 6.07
C GLU A 124 -19.16 17.25 5.26
N PHE A 125 -19.56 16.15 5.87
CA PHE A 125 -20.29 15.08 5.21
C PHE A 125 -21.66 14.87 5.84
N ASP A 126 -22.68 14.75 4.99
CA ASP A 126 -23.97 14.18 5.39
C ASP A 126 -24.15 12.84 4.66
N GLN A 127 -24.32 11.75 5.39
CA GLN A 127 -24.56 10.44 4.81
C GLN A 127 -26.02 10.31 4.38
N VAL A 128 -26.24 9.99 3.11
CA VAL A 128 -27.57 9.78 2.52
C VAL A 128 -27.99 8.31 2.66
N GLN A 129 -27.07 7.40 2.33
CA GLN A 129 -27.23 5.95 2.44
C GLN A 129 -25.83 5.29 2.51
N ALA A 130 -25.77 3.96 2.53
CA ALA A 130 -24.51 3.23 2.50
C ALA A 130 -23.65 3.71 1.32
N ASP A 131 -22.41 4.14 1.60
CA ASP A 131 -21.45 4.64 0.62
C ASP A 131 -21.91 5.81 -0.28
N THR A 132 -22.90 6.60 0.17
CA THR A 132 -23.33 7.81 -0.54
C THR A 132 -23.39 8.99 0.41
N TYR A 133 -22.70 10.07 0.02
CA TYR A 133 -22.51 11.26 0.84
C TYR A 133 -22.88 12.52 0.07
N LEU A 134 -23.40 13.51 0.80
CA LEU A 134 -23.35 14.91 0.43
C LEU A 134 -22.11 15.54 1.05
N LEU A 135 -21.46 16.43 0.31
CA LEU A 135 -20.31 17.18 0.79
C LEU A 135 -20.72 18.65 0.91
N LYS A 136 -20.54 19.25 2.07
CA LYS A 136 -20.94 20.64 2.33
C LYS A 136 -19.82 21.49 2.90
N THR A 137 -19.97 22.80 2.74
CA THR A 137 -19.10 23.76 3.41
C THR A 137 -19.28 23.68 4.94
N PRO A 138 -18.21 23.77 5.74
CA PRO A 138 -18.32 23.65 7.19
C PRO A 138 -19.27 24.69 7.79
N GLY A 139 -20.24 24.23 8.59
CA GLY A 139 -21.23 25.12 9.23
C GLY A 139 -22.20 25.81 8.26
N GLY A 140 -22.21 25.42 6.98
CA GLY A 140 -23.08 25.95 5.94
C GLY A 140 -24.02 24.90 5.33
N GLU A 141 -24.95 25.36 4.48
CA GLU A 141 -25.93 24.53 3.74
C GLU A 141 -25.71 24.61 2.22
N GLN A 142 -24.45 24.80 1.81
CA GLN A 142 -24.05 24.75 0.41
C GLN A 142 -23.24 23.49 0.15
N TYR A 143 -23.59 22.79 -0.92
CA TYR A 143 -23.12 21.44 -1.20
C TYR A 143 -22.32 21.39 -2.49
N LEU A 144 -21.29 20.56 -2.56
CA LEU A 144 -20.60 20.28 -3.82
C LEU A 144 -21.55 19.56 -4.76
N THR A 145 -21.89 20.20 -5.87
CA THR A 145 -22.85 19.67 -6.85
C THR A 145 -22.21 19.50 -8.22
N SER A 146 -22.62 18.42 -8.88
CA SER A 146 -22.42 18.24 -10.30
C SER A 146 -23.21 19.30 -11.08
N PRO A 147 -22.66 19.85 -12.18
CA PRO A 147 -23.37 20.77 -13.07
C PRO A 147 -24.37 20.07 -14.01
N THR A 148 -24.39 18.74 -14.06
CA THR A 148 -25.20 17.96 -15.02
C THR A 148 -25.71 16.65 -14.42
N THR A 149 -26.88 16.20 -14.86
CA THR A 149 -27.37 14.84 -14.57
C THR A 149 -27.04 13.85 -15.69
N ALA A 150 -26.49 14.31 -16.81
CA ALA A 150 -26.10 13.46 -17.94
C ALA A 150 -24.73 12.79 -17.70
N GLY A 151 -24.65 11.51 -18.08
CA GLY A 151 -23.46 10.66 -17.99
C GLY A 151 -22.43 10.86 -19.10
N GLY A 152 -21.72 9.77 -19.42
CA GLY A 152 -20.44 9.84 -20.13
C GLY A 152 -20.48 10.08 -21.64
N ARG A 153 -21.59 9.81 -22.34
CA ARG A 153 -21.69 10.07 -23.79
C ARG A 153 -21.74 11.57 -24.08
N SER A 154 -22.33 12.34 -23.15
CA SER A 154 -22.44 13.80 -23.24
C SER A 154 -21.41 14.56 -22.38
N ASN A 155 -20.36 13.88 -21.90
CA ASN A 155 -19.34 14.50 -21.05
C ASN A 155 -18.56 15.59 -21.80
N SER A 156 -18.53 16.81 -21.24
CA SER A 156 -17.72 17.94 -21.72
C SER A 156 -16.66 18.41 -20.71
N GLY A 157 -16.45 17.67 -19.61
CA GLY A 157 -15.48 18.02 -18.57
C GLY A 157 -15.84 19.32 -17.86
N VAL A 158 -17.01 19.34 -17.24
CA VAL A 158 -17.58 20.56 -16.65
C VAL A 158 -17.13 20.69 -15.19
N GLN A 159 -16.78 21.92 -14.79
CA GLN A 159 -16.32 22.24 -13.45
C GLN A 159 -17.42 22.08 -12.41
N LEU A 160 -17.06 21.51 -11.24
CA LEU A 160 -17.95 21.39 -10.09
C LEU A 160 -18.14 22.74 -9.39
N ALA A 161 -19.29 22.91 -8.75
CA ALA A 161 -19.62 24.13 -8.03
C ALA A 161 -20.51 23.87 -6.81
N LEU A 162 -20.61 24.85 -5.93
CA LEU A 162 -21.55 24.85 -4.82
C LEU A 162 -22.99 25.07 -5.31
N GLY A 163 -23.90 24.24 -4.82
CA GLY A 163 -25.34 24.35 -5.02
C GLY A 163 -26.09 24.38 -3.69
N SER A 164 -27.38 24.70 -3.77
CA SER A 164 -28.31 24.62 -2.64
C SER A 164 -28.60 23.17 -2.26
N ARG A 165 -29.11 22.95 -1.04
CA ARG A 165 -29.59 21.62 -0.60
C ARG A 165 -30.61 21.02 -1.59
N ALA A 166 -31.57 21.83 -2.05
CA ALA A 166 -32.59 21.39 -3.00
C ALA A 166 -31.98 20.93 -4.34
N GLU A 167 -30.91 21.57 -4.80
CA GLU A 167 -30.17 21.12 -5.98
C GLU A 167 -29.37 19.85 -5.71
N ALA A 168 -28.72 19.75 -4.55
CA ALA A 168 -27.97 18.56 -4.17
C ALA A 168 -28.85 17.30 -4.11
N ASP A 169 -30.05 17.44 -3.54
CA ASP A 169 -31.06 16.37 -3.38
C ASP A 169 -31.68 15.92 -4.71
N THR A 170 -31.47 16.65 -5.83
CA THR A 170 -31.78 16.13 -7.18
C THR A 170 -30.83 15.01 -7.62
N GLY A 171 -29.90 14.61 -6.76
CA GLY A 171 -28.83 13.65 -7.01
C GLY A 171 -27.55 14.27 -7.57
N ARG A 172 -27.58 15.56 -7.91
CA ARG A 172 -26.38 16.33 -8.32
C ARG A 172 -25.34 16.44 -7.21
N GLY A 173 -25.72 16.35 -5.94
CA GLY A 173 -24.81 16.39 -4.80
C GLY A 173 -24.47 15.02 -4.20
N HIS A 174 -24.95 13.92 -4.78
CA HIS A 174 -24.77 12.58 -4.22
C HIS A 174 -23.47 11.97 -4.75
N TRP A 175 -22.54 11.70 -3.83
CA TRP A 175 -21.21 11.19 -4.18
C TRP A 175 -20.99 9.80 -3.59
N HIS A 176 -20.67 8.84 -4.46
CA HIS A 176 -20.07 7.57 -4.10
C HIS A 176 -18.58 7.73 -3.88
N LEU A 177 -18.11 7.03 -2.86
CA LEU A 177 -16.68 6.84 -2.62
C LEU A 177 -16.36 5.40 -2.99
N THR A 178 -15.60 5.26 -4.05
CA THR A 178 -15.35 3.97 -4.70
C THR A 178 -13.89 3.61 -4.52
N ASP A 179 -13.63 2.42 -3.97
CA ASP A 179 -12.26 1.91 -3.90
C ASP A 179 -11.70 1.65 -5.29
N LEU A 180 -10.39 1.88 -5.44
CA LEU A 180 -9.71 1.71 -6.72
C LEU A 180 -9.42 0.25 -7.05
N VAL A 181 -9.65 -0.67 -6.11
CA VAL A 181 -9.35 -2.10 -6.24
C VAL A 181 -10.59 -2.91 -5.88
N LEU A 182 -10.91 -3.90 -6.72
CA LEU A 182 -11.93 -4.91 -6.43
C LEU A 182 -11.33 -6.04 -5.59
N GLU A 183 -12.08 -6.55 -4.62
CA GLU A 183 -11.62 -7.63 -3.75
C GLU A 183 -11.65 -8.98 -4.48
N GLU A 184 -10.58 -9.77 -4.33
CA GLU A 184 -10.60 -11.17 -4.76
C GLU A 184 -11.55 -11.98 -3.87
N HIS A 185 -12.40 -12.80 -4.49
CA HIS A 185 -13.31 -13.71 -3.82
C HIS A 185 -13.35 -15.05 -4.57
N THR A 186 -13.73 -16.11 -3.85
CA THR A 186 -14.05 -17.38 -4.50
C THR A 186 -15.50 -17.30 -5.00
N PRO A 187 -15.76 -17.43 -6.32
CA PRO A 187 -17.13 -17.45 -6.83
C PRO A 187 -17.91 -18.60 -6.20
N PRO A 188 -19.22 -18.43 -5.90
CA PRO A 188 -20.05 -19.52 -5.41
C PRO A 188 -20.02 -20.70 -6.39
N ALA A 189 -20.10 -21.93 -5.86
CA ALA A 189 -20.16 -23.14 -6.69
C ALA A 189 -21.38 -23.14 -7.63
N ASP A 190 -22.47 -22.48 -7.23
CA ASP A 190 -23.65 -22.22 -8.05
C ASP A 190 -23.99 -20.71 -7.97
N PRO A 191 -23.41 -19.89 -8.85
CA PRO A 191 -23.61 -18.45 -8.81
C PRO A 191 -25.00 -18.08 -9.33
N ARG A 192 -25.54 -16.96 -8.84
CA ARG A 192 -26.61 -16.23 -9.52
C ARG A 192 -26.13 -15.65 -10.85
N LEU A 193 -27.05 -15.31 -11.76
CA LEU A 193 -26.66 -14.73 -13.04
C LEU A 193 -25.86 -13.42 -12.89
N ASP A 194 -26.23 -12.56 -11.93
CA ASP A 194 -25.52 -11.32 -11.56
C ASP A 194 -24.16 -11.56 -10.89
N GLN A 195 -23.86 -12.82 -10.57
CA GLN A 195 -22.64 -13.25 -9.91
C GLN A 195 -21.67 -13.99 -10.86
N ALA A 196 -22.09 -14.24 -12.10
CA ALA A 196 -21.27 -14.90 -13.11
C ALA A 196 -20.73 -13.89 -14.13
N THR A 197 -19.55 -14.20 -14.68
CA THR A 197 -18.89 -13.44 -15.75
C THR A 197 -18.75 -14.34 -16.96
N PHE A 198 -19.24 -13.88 -18.12
CA PHE A 198 -19.31 -14.63 -19.37
C PHE A 198 -18.52 -13.93 -20.48
N LEU A 199 -17.77 -14.73 -21.25
CA LEU A 199 -17.20 -14.28 -22.51
C LEU A 199 -18.33 -13.99 -23.50
N THR A 200 -18.28 -12.79 -24.08
CA THR A 200 -19.28 -12.30 -25.05
C THR A 200 -18.59 -11.92 -26.35
N SER A 201 -19.17 -12.31 -27.47
CA SER A 201 -18.66 -11.96 -28.80
C SER A 201 -19.42 -10.76 -29.37
N HIS A 202 -18.69 -9.69 -29.70
CA HIS A 202 -19.23 -8.53 -30.42
C HIS A 202 -19.51 -8.93 -31.88
N ASN A 203 -20.70 -8.58 -32.38
CA ASN A 203 -21.19 -8.92 -33.72
C ASN A 203 -20.89 -10.38 -34.10
N ALA A 204 -21.37 -11.30 -33.26
CA ALA A 204 -21.02 -12.72 -33.29
C ALA A 204 -21.22 -13.38 -34.67
N PHE A 205 -22.25 -12.93 -35.40
CA PHE A 205 -22.61 -13.40 -36.73
C PHE A 205 -21.63 -12.93 -37.82
N ASN A 206 -20.98 -11.78 -37.65
CA ASN A 206 -20.10 -11.16 -38.63
C ASN A 206 -18.73 -11.85 -38.57
N SER A 207 -18.64 -13.05 -39.16
CA SER A 207 -17.46 -13.90 -39.06
C SER A 207 -16.96 -14.44 -40.40
N TYR A 208 -15.65 -14.73 -40.49
CA TYR A 208 -15.10 -15.45 -41.65
C TYR A 208 -15.76 -16.84 -41.80
N GLY A 209 -16.01 -17.52 -40.68
CA GLY A 209 -16.66 -18.84 -40.65
C GLY A 209 -18.10 -18.83 -41.18
N ASP A 210 -18.78 -17.69 -41.12
CA ASP A 210 -20.14 -17.48 -41.66
C ASP A 210 -20.12 -16.74 -43.01
N GLY A 211 -18.95 -16.50 -43.61
CA GLY A 211 -18.80 -15.96 -44.97
C GLY A 211 -18.84 -14.45 -45.10
N TYR A 212 -18.62 -13.70 -44.01
CA TYR A 212 -18.58 -12.23 -44.03
C TYR A 212 -17.17 -11.71 -44.41
N SER A 213 -17.14 -10.61 -45.18
CA SER A 213 -15.89 -10.07 -45.77
C SER A 213 -15.09 -9.14 -44.85
N PHE A 214 -15.72 -8.56 -43.82
CA PHE A 214 -15.09 -7.65 -42.85
C PHE A 214 -15.50 -8.05 -41.44
N PRO A 215 -15.01 -9.19 -40.93
CA PRO A 215 -15.59 -9.81 -39.75
C PRO A 215 -15.08 -9.22 -38.44
N ASN A 216 -15.94 -9.30 -37.43
CA ASN A 216 -15.59 -9.11 -36.02
C ASN A 216 -15.03 -10.39 -35.38
N GLN A 217 -15.31 -11.56 -35.97
CA GLN A 217 -14.90 -12.87 -35.43
C GLN A 217 -14.28 -13.76 -36.52
N SER A 218 -13.32 -14.62 -36.18
CA SER A 218 -12.81 -15.58 -37.18
C SER A 218 -13.70 -16.82 -37.32
N ARG A 219 -14.40 -17.20 -36.25
CA ARG A 219 -15.15 -18.46 -36.14
C ARG A 219 -16.65 -18.23 -36.32
N SER A 220 -17.37 -19.23 -36.83
CA SER A 220 -18.83 -19.16 -36.95
C SER A 220 -19.49 -19.07 -35.58
N MET A 221 -20.72 -18.54 -35.52
CA MET A 221 -21.50 -18.47 -34.27
C MET A 221 -21.58 -19.82 -33.54
N ALA A 222 -21.85 -20.90 -34.26
CA ALA A 222 -21.92 -22.24 -33.67
C ALA A 222 -20.58 -22.66 -33.03
N THR A 223 -19.46 -22.34 -33.68
CA THR A 223 -18.12 -22.65 -33.16
C THR A 223 -17.81 -21.81 -31.92
N GLN A 224 -18.17 -20.52 -31.91
CA GLN A 224 -18.01 -19.64 -30.75
C GLN A 224 -18.69 -20.23 -29.50
N LEU A 225 -19.93 -20.74 -29.66
CA LEU A 225 -20.66 -21.41 -28.57
C LEU A 225 -19.98 -22.69 -28.10
N ASP A 226 -19.57 -23.55 -29.03
CA ASP A 226 -18.86 -24.80 -28.72
C ASP A 226 -17.51 -24.54 -28.02
N GLU A 227 -16.87 -23.38 -28.26
CA GLU A 227 -15.60 -22.98 -27.65
C GLU A 227 -15.74 -22.17 -26.35
N GLY A 228 -16.95 -22.00 -25.83
CA GLY A 228 -17.16 -21.44 -24.48
C GLY A 228 -17.62 -19.98 -24.44
N VAL A 229 -17.94 -19.36 -25.58
CA VAL A 229 -18.66 -18.07 -25.61
C VAL A 229 -20.10 -18.30 -25.10
N ARG A 230 -20.58 -17.42 -24.21
CA ARG A 230 -21.91 -17.54 -23.59
C ARG A 230 -22.74 -16.24 -23.67
N GLY A 231 -22.15 -15.16 -24.17
CA GLY A 231 -22.88 -13.97 -24.61
C GLY A 231 -22.69 -13.72 -26.11
N MET A 232 -23.72 -13.24 -26.81
CA MET A 232 -23.64 -12.90 -28.23
C MET A 232 -24.31 -11.55 -28.51
N MET A 233 -23.60 -10.65 -29.18
CA MET A 233 -24.18 -9.42 -29.74
C MET A 233 -24.52 -9.64 -31.20
N LEU A 234 -25.76 -9.35 -31.60
CA LEU A 234 -26.27 -9.55 -32.95
C LEU A 234 -26.98 -8.29 -33.44
N ASP A 235 -26.64 -7.87 -34.65
CA ASP A 235 -27.35 -6.80 -35.34
C ASP A 235 -28.49 -7.42 -36.13
N VAL A 236 -29.70 -6.89 -36.01
CA VAL A 236 -30.87 -7.40 -36.74
C VAL A 236 -31.52 -6.29 -37.54
N TYR A 237 -31.67 -6.52 -38.85
CA TYR A 237 -32.20 -5.57 -39.81
C TYR A 237 -33.46 -6.10 -40.50
N ASP A 238 -34.34 -5.16 -40.82
CA ASP A 238 -35.43 -5.34 -41.78
C ASP A 238 -35.04 -4.61 -43.08
N ASP A 239 -34.38 -5.31 -43.99
CA ASP A 239 -33.88 -4.77 -45.26
C ASP A 239 -34.73 -5.21 -46.48
N GLY A 240 -35.84 -5.89 -46.20
CA GLY A 240 -36.76 -6.43 -47.19
C GLY A 240 -37.57 -5.36 -47.92
N ALA A 241 -37.96 -5.66 -49.17
CA ALA A 241 -38.87 -4.80 -49.93
C ALA A 241 -40.34 -5.03 -49.54
N THR A 242 -40.63 -6.15 -48.87
CA THR A 242 -41.97 -6.59 -48.48
C THR A 242 -42.00 -7.09 -47.02
N VAL A 243 -43.20 -7.15 -46.46
CA VAL A 243 -43.41 -7.69 -45.10
C VAL A 243 -43.12 -9.21 -44.98
N GLU A 244 -42.97 -9.92 -46.10
CA GLU A 244 -42.68 -11.35 -46.16
C GLU A 244 -41.18 -11.67 -46.27
N ASP A 245 -40.35 -10.67 -46.59
CA ASP A 245 -38.90 -10.83 -46.65
C ASP A 245 -38.34 -11.07 -45.24
N PRO A 246 -37.41 -12.02 -45.03
CA PRO A 246 -36.92 -12.39 -43.70
C PRO A 246 -36.04 -11.29 -43.09
N LEU A 247 -36.02 -11.21 -41.76
CA LEU A 247 -35.03 -10.41 -41.03
C LEU A 247 -33.63 -10.99 -41.22
N ARG A 248 -32.64 -10.10 -41.26
CA ARG A 248 -31.25 -10.44 -41.56
C ARG A 248 -30.29 -9.93 -40.50
N MET A 249 -29.15 -10.60 -40.38
CA MET A 249 -28.03 -10.14 -39.58
C MET A 249 -26.99 -9.49 -40.49
N CYS A 250 -26.78 -8.20 -40.31
CA CYS A 250 -25.95 -7.37 -41.19
C CYS A 250 -25.09 -6.44 -40.35
N HIS A 251 -23.87 -6.14 -40.81
CA HIS A 251 -22.99 -5.21 -40.11
C HIS A 251 -23.04 -3.83 -40.80
N GLY A 252 -23.82 -2.90 -40.24
CA GLY A 252 -24.05 -1.54 -40.75
C GLY A 252 -24.97 -1.44 -41.98
N THR A 253 -24.80 -2.30 -43.00
CA THR A 253 -25.71 -2.40 -44.15
C THR A 253 -25.76 -3.83 -44.69
N CYS A 254 -26.96 -4.29 -45.07
CA CYS A 254 -27.14 -5.60 -45.71
C CYS A 254 -26.67 -5.65 -47.18
N SER A 255 -26.14 -4.54 -47.72
CA SER A 255 -25.60 -4.49 -49.08
C SER A 255 -24.13 -4.91 -49.19
N ILE A 256 -23.40 -4.98 -48.06
CA ILE A 256 -21.95 -5.21 -48.03
C ILE A 256 -21.63 -6.40 -47.12
N GLY A 257 -21.53 -7.59 -47.73
CA GLY A 257 -21.00 -8.81 -47.11
C GLY A 257 -21.94 -9.52 -46.13
N GLY A 258 -22.15 -10.83 -46.37
CA GLY A 258 -22.89 -11.78 -45.53
C GLY A 258 -24.41 -11.59 -45.51
N ASP A 259 -25.15 -12.62 -45.92
CA ASP A 259 -26.62 -12.59 -46.11
C ASP A 259 -27.34 -13.58 -45.19
N ARG A 260 -26.96 -13.62 -43.90
CA ARG A 260 -27.50 -14.62 -42.98
C ARG A 260 -28.84 -14.16 -42.40
N ARG A 261 -29.88 -15.00 -42.57
CA ARG A 261 -31.18 -14.77 -41.93
C ARG A 261 -31.09 -14.88 -40.42
N PHE A 262 -31.80 -14.00 -39.73
CA PHE A 262 -31.86 -13.97 -38.27
C PHE A 262 -32.38 -15.29 -37.68
N GLU A 263 -33.38 -15.91 -38.33
CA GLU A 263 -33.93 -17.22 -37.95
C GLU A 263 -32.84 -18.31 -37.82
N TYR A 264 -31.84 -18.31 -38.69
CA TYR A 264 -30.75 -19.28 -38.67
C TYR A 264 -29.71 -18.97 -37.59
N GLY A 265 -29.50 -17.69 -37.25
CA GLY A 265 -28.66 -17.30 -36.11
C GLY A 265 -29.24 -17.82 -34.80
N LEU A 266 -30.52 -17.55 -34.56
CA LEU A 266 -31.25 -18.07 -33.39
C LEU A 266 -31.32 -19.60 -33.39
N GLY A 267 -31.50 -20.21 -34.57
CA GLY A 267 -31.50 -21.67 -34.72
C GLY A 267 -30.21 -22.34 -34.27
N ASP A 268 -29.05 -21.72 -34.46
CA ASP A 268 -27.76 -22.27 -33.97
C ASP A 268 -27.66 -22.22 -32.45
N ILE A 269 -28.13 -21.13 -31.83
CA ILE A 269 -28.19 -20.99 -30.37
C ILE A 269 -29.13 -22.05 -29.76
N VAL A 270 -30.31 -22.25 -30.36
CA VAL A 270 -31.27 -23.27 -29.92
C VAL A 270 -30.66 -24.67 -30.02
N LYS A 271 -30.05 -25.01 -31.16
CA LYS A 271 -29.39 -26.31 -31.34
C LYS A 271 -28.26 -26.53 -30.33
N PHE A 272 -27.47 -25.49 -30.05
CA PHE A 272 -26.41 -25.54 -29.06
C PHE A 272 -26.98 -25.79 -27.65
N LEU A 273 -27.99 -25.03 -27.23
CA LEU A 273 -28.63 -25.22 -25.92
C LEU A 273 -29.33 -26.59 -25.82
N GLN A 274 -29.86 -27.15 -26.90
CA GLN A 274 -30.40 -28.51 -26.90
C GLN A 274 -29.31 -29.58 -26.73
N LYS A 275 -28.11 -29.33 -27.24
CA LYS A 275 -26.94 -30.21 -27.14
C LYS A 275 -26.27 -30.10 -25.77
N ASP A 276 -26.07 -28.88 -25.25
CA ASP A 276 -25.46 -28.58 -23.97
C ASP A 276 -26.54 -28.08 -23.00
N THR A 277 -27.02 -28.97 -22.13
CA THR A 277 -28.07 -28.67 -21.15
C THR A 277 -27.58 -27.84 -19.96
N ASP A 278 -26.26 -27.70 -19.78
CA ASP A 278 -25.65 -26.95 -18.70
C ASP A 278 -25.31 -25.50 -19.11
N ALA A 279 -25.29 -25.20 -20.40
CA ALA A 279 -25.06 -23.84 -20.87
C ALA A 279 -26.26 -22.92 -20.58
N VAL A 280 -25.96 -21.68 -20.19
CA VAL A 280 -26.86 -20.52 -20.22
C VAL A 280 -26.28 -19.52 -21.21
N VAL A 281 -27.10 -19.01 -22.12
CA VAL A 281 -26.68 -18.08 -23.17
C VAL A 281 -27.50 -16.80 -23.09
N THR A 282 -26.84 -15.66 -23.31
CA THR A 282 -27.49 -14.35 -23.40
C THR A 282 -27.22 -13.71 -24.75
N VAL A 283 -28.27 -13.19 -25.37
CA VAL A 283 -28.21 -12.48 -26.65
C VAL A 283 -28.56 -11.02 -26.43
N PHE A 284 -27.72 -10.13 -26.95
CA PHE A 284 -27.95 -8.69 -27.02
C PHE A 284 -28.20 -8.32 -28.48
N LEU A 285 -29.33 -7.69 -28.76
CA LEU A 285 -29.74 -7.30 -30.10
C LEU A 285 -29.53 -5.80 -30.29
N GLU A 286 -28.70 -5.45 -31.27
CA GLU A 286 -28.72 -4.12 -31.89
C GLU A 286 -29.83 -4.12 -32.94
N ASP A 287 -30.97 -3.56 -32.57
CA ASP A 287 -32.26 -3.84 -33.19
C ASP A 287 -32.69 -2.72 -34.13
N TYR A 288 -32.54 -2.95 -35.43
CA TYR A 288 -32.96 -2.01 -36.47
C TYR A 288 -34.40 -2.26 -36.97
N VAL A 289 -35.14 -3.20 -36.39
CA VAL A 289 -36.45 -3.63 -36.88
C VAL A 289 -37.56 -2.75 -36.32
N ALA A 290 -38.24 -1.99 -37.18
CA ALA A 290 -39.34 -1.11 -36.76
C ALA A 290 -40.65 -1.87 -36.52
N ASP A 291 -40.94 -2.89 -37.33
CA ASP A 291 -42.13 -3.73 -37.18
C ASP A 291 -41.91 -4.80 -36.08
N ARG A 292 -42.35 -4.49 -34.85
CA ARG A 292 -42.26 -5.44 -33.72
C ARG A 292 -43.05 -6.71 -33.96
N ALA A 293 -44.16 -6.63 -34.70
CA ALA A 293 -44.98 -7.81 -34.99
C ALA A 293 -44.26 -8.74 -35.97
N LYS A 294 -43.48 -8.20 -36.92
CA LYS A 294 -42.60 -9.01 -37.78
C LYS A 294 -41.53 -9.74 -36.96
N MET A 295 -40.84 -9.02 -36.06
CA MET A 295 -39.86 -9.63 -35.17
C MET A 295 -40.46 -10.75 -34.31
N ALA A 296 -41.65 -10.53 -33.74
CA ALA A 296 -42.37 -11.55 -32.98
C ALA A 296 -42.72 -12.78 -33.83
N ARG A 297 -43.22 -12.58 -35.06
CA ARG A 297 -43.58 -13.67 -35.99
C ARG A 297 -42.37 -14.52 -36.36
N GLU A 298 -41.26 -13.90 -36.75
CA GLU A 298 -40.06 -14.63 -37.17
C GLU A 298 -39.39 -15.38 -36.02
N MET A 299 -39.26 -14.75 -34.85
CA MET A 299 -38.73 -15.45 -33.67
C MET A 299 -39.64 -16.60 -33.24
N SER A 300 -40.96 -16.43 -33.31
CA SER A 300 -41.93 -17.50 -32.99
C SER A 300 -41.84 -18.69 -33.95
N ALA A 301 -41.35 -18.48 -35.17
CA ALA A 301 -41.19 -19.54 -36.16
C ALA A 301 -39.94 -20.41 -35.92
N VAL A 302 -38.99 -19.97 -35.08
CA VAL A 302 -37.77 -20.73 -34.77
C VAL A 302 -38.12 -21.91 -33.85
N PRO A 303 -37.98 -23.18 -34.31
CA PRO A 303 -38.38 -24.33 -33.51
C PRO A 303 -37.58 -24.47 -32.23
N GLY A 304 -38.23 -24.63 -31.08
CA GLY A 304 -37.58 -24.85 -29.78
C GLY A 304 -37.11 -23.59 -29.05
N LEU A 305 -37.27 -22.40 -29.65
CA LEU A 305 -36.81 -21.14 -29.07
C LEU A 305 -37.60 -20.78 -27.79
N LYS A 306 -38.94 -20.77 -27.89
CA LYS A 306 -39.82 -20.31 -26.80
C LYS A 306 -39.68 -21.15 -25.53
N GLU A 307 -39.37 -22.43 -25.69
CA GLU A 307 -39.13 -23.39 -24.62
C GLU A 307 -37.89 -23.01 -23.82
N LEU A 308 -36.86 -22.46 -24.46
CA LEU A 308 -35.57 -22.10 -23.84
C LEU A 308 -35.52 -20.68 -23.30
N VAL A 309 -36.35 -19.75 -23.81
CA VAL A 309 -36.28 -18.33 -23.41
C VAL A 309 -36.63 -18.12 -21.94
N PHE A 310 -35.70 -17.50 -21.21
CA PHE A 310 -35.87 -16.96 -19.87
C PHE A 310 -36.32 -15.50 -19.98
N ASP A 311 -37.58 -15.25 -19.65
CA ASP A 311 -38.17 -13.91 -19.59
C ASP A 311 -38.06 -13.37 -18.15
N PRO A 312 -37.21 -12.36 -17.87
CA PRO A 312 -36.96 -11.90 -16.51
C PRO A 312 -38.20 -11.28 -15.83
N VAL A 313 -39.16 -10.75 -16.60
CA VAL A 313 -40.45 -10.27 -16.04
C VAL A 313 -41.30 -11.45 -15.59
N ALA A 314 -41.46 -12.45 -16.45
CA ALA A 314 -42.26 -13.63 -16.14
C ALA A 314 -41.68 -14.44 -14.97
N GLN A 315 -40.36 -14.36 -14.76
CA GLN A 315 -39.63 -15.05 -13.69
C GLN A 315 -39.52 -14.21 -12.40
N GLY A 316 -40.07 -12.99 -12.38
CA GLY A 316 -40.12 -12.16 -11.18
C GLY A 316 -38.76 -11.66 -10.69
N VAL A 317 -37.78 -11.46 -11.59
CA VAL A 317 -36.42 -11.00 -11.25
C VAL A 317 -36.45 -9.66 -10.53
N ALA A 318 -37.33 -8.74 -10.94
CA ALA A 318 -37.48 -7.43 -10.30
C ALA A 318 -37.84 -7.49 -8.81
N THR A 319 -38.39 -8.61 -8.34
CA THR A 319 -38.81 -8.81 -6.94
C THR A 319 -37.88 -9.76 -6.19
N HIS A 320 -37.34 -10.78 -6.86
CA HIS A 320 -36.60 -11.88 -6.21
C HIS A 320 -35.10 -11.89 -6.52
N GLY A 321 -34.62 -10.96 -7.35
CA GLY A 321 -33.27 -10.98 -7.88
C GLY A 321 -33.09 -12.02 -8.99
N TRP A 322 -31.88 -12.09 -9.53
CA TRP A 322 -31.53 -13.07 -10.56
C TRP A 322 -31.46 -14.49 -9.98
N PRO A 323 -31.98 -15.51 -10.69
CA PRO A 323 -31.83 -16.90 -10.25
C PRO A 323 -30.38 -17.38 -10.35
N THR A 324 -30.09 -18.47 -9.64
CA THR A 324 -28.87 -19.28 -9.84
C THR A 324 -28.85 -19.94 -11.21
N LEU A 325 -27.65 -20.22 -11.72
CA LEU A 325 -27.50 -20.95 -12.98
C LEU A 325 -28.16 -22.35 -12.89
N SER A 326 -28.08 -23.03 -11.74
CA SER A 326 -28.78 -24.30 -11.54
C SER A 326 -30.30 -24.17 -11.62
N GLN A 327 -30.89 -23.10 -11.08
CA GLN A 327 -32.33 -22.84 -11.18
C GLN A 327 -32.75 -22.60 -12.64
N MET A 328 -31.98 -21.82 -13.40
CA MET A 328 -32.24 -21.62 -14.83
C MET A 328 -32.19 -22.93 -15.60
N ARG A 329 -31.21 -23.80 -15.28
CA ARG A 329 -31.11 -25.16 -15.84
C ARG A 329 -32.28 -26.05 -15.47
N GLY A 330 -32.68 -26.06 -14.20
CA GLY A 330 -33.81 -26.84 -13.71
C GLY A 330 -35.14 -26.45 -14.34
N LEU A 331 -35.31 -25.17 -14.69
CA LEU A 331 -36.48 -24.67 -15.40
C LEU A 331 -36.44 -24.95 -16.92
N GLY A 332 -35.28 -25.34 -17.46
CA GLY A 332 -35.04 -25.41 -18.91
C GLY A 332 -35.02 -24.03 -19.59
N LYS A 333 -35.13 -22.93 -18.83
CA LYS A 333 -35.14 -21.54 -19.32
C LYS A 333 -33.73 -20.96 -19.24
N ARG A 334 -32.94 -21.14 -20.30
CA ARG A 334 -31.49 -20.89 -20.34
C ARG A 334 -31.04 -19.92 -21.44
N LEU A 335 -31.97 -19.23 -22.08
CA LEU A 335 -31.68 -18.22 -23.11
C LEU A 335 -32.28 -16.87 -22.72
N LEU A 336 -31.46 -15.86 -22.46
CA LEU A 336 -31.93 -14.47 -22.32
C LEU A 336 -31.77 -13.74 -23.64
N ILE A 337 -32.72 -12.87 -23.99
CA ILE A 337 -32.64 -12.03 -25.19
C ILE A 337 -33.03 -10.60 -24.82
N PHE A 338 -32.07 -9.69 -24.97
CA PHE A 338 -32.25 -8.26 -24.74
C PHE A 338 -32.17 -7.48 -26.06
N SER A 339 -33.00 -6.45 -26.22
CA SER A 339 -33.00 -5.55 -27.39
C SER A 339 -32.77 -4.10 -26.96
N ASP A 340 -31.95 -3.38 -27.70
CA ASP A 340 -31.71 -1.94 -27.46
C ASP A 340 -32.87 -1.03 -27.93
N LYS A 341 -33.80 -1.55 -28.73
CA LYS A 341 -34.97 -0.82 -29.26
C LYS A 341 -36.24 -1.00 -28.45
N GLY A 342 -36.40 -2.12 -27.76
CA GLY A 342 -37.51 -2.35 -26.82
C GLY A 342 -38.07 -3.78 -26.83
N ASP A 343 -39.12 -4.00 -26.04
CA ASP A 343 -39.69 -5.32 -25.80
C ASP A 343 -40.27 -6.01 -27.05
N VAL A 344 -40.23 -7.35 -27.02
CA VAL A 344 -41.11 -8.24 -27.81
C VAL A 344 -41.63 -9.33 -26.87
N PRO A 345 -42.65 -9.02 -26.04
CA PRO A 345 -43.03 -9.87 -24.93
C PRO A 345 -43.49 -11.27 -25.32
N GLU A 346 -44.10 -11.42 -26.50
CA GLU A 346 -44.66 -12.67 -27.03
C GLU A 346 -43.62 -13.80 -27.13
N VAL A 347 -42.36 -13.41 -27.31
CA VAL A 347 -41.19 -14.31 -27.45
C VAL A 347 -40.16 -14.09 -26.35
N GLY A 348 -40.48 -13.32 -25.31
CA GLY A 348 -39.64 -13.13 -24.12
C GLY A 348 -38.46 -12.17 -24.30
N VAL A 349 -38.41 -11.39 -25.38
CA VAL A 349 -37.39 -10.33 -25.55
C VAL A 349 -37.74 -9.15 -24.66
N ARG A 350 -36.73 -8.61 -23.97
CA ARG A 350 -36.88 -7.43 -23.10
C ARG A 350 -35.95 -6.29 -23.48
N ALA A 351 -36.37 -5.06 -23.20
CA ALA A 351 -35.58 -3.86 -23.37
C ALA A 351 -34.32 -3.98 -22.52
N GLN A 352 -33.16 -3.92 -23.17
CA GLN A 352 -31.87 -4.14 -22.54
C GLN A 352 -31.63 -3.18 -21.36
N ARG A 353 -32.07 -1.93 -21.54
CA ARG A 353 -31.90 -0.83 -20.60
C ARG A 353 -32.59 -1.03 -19.26
N ASP A 354 -33.59 -1.89 -19.20
CA ASP A 354 -34.34 -2.18 -17.97
C ASP A 354 -33.64 -3.22 -17.09
N TRP A 355 -32.68 -3.97 -17.64
CA TRP A 355 -32.07 -5.13 -16.97
C TRP A 355 -30.55 -5.06 -16.87
N THR A 356 -29.92 -4.12 -17.57
CA THR A 356 -28.47 -4.05 -17.71
C THR A 356 -27.95 -2.62 -17.59
N VAL A 357 -26.65 -2.52 -17.31
CA VAL A 357 -25.83 -1.32 -17.56
C VAL A 357 -24.75 -1.69 -18.56
N GLU A 358 -24.34 -0.74 -19.40
CA GLU A 358 -23.37 -0.99 -20.46
C GLU A 358 -22.39 0.18 -20.57
N ASN A 359 -21.09 -0.09 -20.69
CA ASN A 359 -20.13 1.00 -20.99
C ASN A 359 -20.15 1.37 -22.46
N TYR A 360 -19.65 2.57 -22.76
CA TYR A 360 -19.56 3.08 -24.12
C TYR A 360 -18.92 2.05 -25.05
N TRP A 361 -19.55 1.88 -26.21
CA TRP A 361 -19.38 0.73 -27.09
C TRP A 361 -17.97 0.61 -27.65
N SER A 362 -17.20 1.70 -27.78
CA SER A 362 -15.84 1.66 -28.34
C SER A 362 -14.80 2.26 -27.40
N MET A 363 -13.60 1.68 -27.41
CA MET A 363 -12.37 2.26 -26.83
C MET A 363 -11.61 3.19 -27.81
N GLY A 364 -12.26 3.60 -28.90
CA GLY A 364 -11.65 4.40 -29.98
C GLY A 364 -10.66 3.61 -30.83
N GLY A 365 -9.78 4.33 -31.55
CA GLY A 365 -8.64 3.74 -32.25
C GLY A 365 -7.55 3.23 -31.30
N LEU A 366 -6.41 2.78 -31.86
CA LEU A 366 -5.26 2.29 -31.05
C LEU A 366 -4.74 3.31 -30.01
N ALA A 367 -4.84 4.60 -30.32
CA ALA A 367 -4.46 5.69 -29.41
C ALA A 367 -5.64 6.21 -28.56
N GLY A 368 -6.81 5.58 -28.64
CA GLY A 368 -8.01 5.96 -27.89
C GLY A 368 -7.85 5.71 -26.38
N ASN A 369 -8.55 6.51 -25.56
CA ASN A 369 -8.52 6.35 -24.11
C ASN A 369 -9.22 5.04 -23.69
N LYS A 370 -8.82 4.51 -22.54
CA LYS A 370 -9.40 3.28 -21.97
C LYS A 370 -10.49 3.57 -20.94
N ASP A 371 -10.99 4.80 -20.93
CA ASP A 371 -11.98 5.25 -19.97
C ASP A 371 -13.21 4.34 -19.99
N CYS A 372 -13.82 4.18 -18.82
CA CYS A 372 -15.02 3.37 -18.66
C CYS A 372 -16.15 4.26 -18.15
N TYR A 373 -17.14 4.44 -19.02
CA TYR A 373 -18.27 5.32 -18.78
C TYR A 373 -19.51 4.76 -19.45
N THR A 374 -20.68 5.15 -18.98
CA THR A 374 -21.95 4.59 -19.47
C THR A 374 -22.20 4.88 -20.96
N ARG A 375 -22.83 3.92 -21.64
CA ARG A 375 -23.39 4.06 -22.99
C ARG A 375 -24.60 5.01 -23.02
N TRP A 376 -25.39 5.04 -21.93
CA TRP A 376 -26.63 5.82 -21.83
C TRP A 376 -26.49 6.90 -20.77
N ASP A 377 -26.63 8.17 -21.15
CA ASP A 377 -26.38 9.30 -20.25
C ASP A 377 -27.29 9.32 -19.02
N GLU A 378 -28.47 8.72 -19.14
CA GLU A 378 -29.49 8.65 -18.11
C GLU A 378 -29.38 7.40 -17.20
N ILE A 379 -28.47 6.45 -17.48
CA ILE A 379 -28.28 5.23 -16.69
C ILE A 379 -26.78 5.10 -16.33
N PRO A 380 -26.35 5.40 -15.10
CA PRO A 380 -24.96 5.25 -14.71
C PRO A 380 -24.57 3.76 -14.60
N LEU A 381 -23.28 3.45 -14.77
CA LEU A 381 -22.77 2.07 -14.58
C LEU A 381 -23.01 1.56 -13.14
N THR A 382 -23.07 2.48 -12.18
CA THR A 382 -23.35 2.22 -10.77
C THR A 382 -24.81 1.95 -10.43
N GLN A 383 -25.73 2.02 -11.41
CA GLN A 383 -27.16 1.81 -11.18
C GLN A 383 -27.43 0.50 -10.42
N GLN A 384 -28.32 0.59 -9.43
CA GLN A 384 -28.83 -0.53 -8.65
C GLN A 384 -30.35 -0.43 -8.58
N GLU A 385 -31.04 -1.56 -8.63
CA GLU A 385 -32.47 -1.63 -8.43
C GLU A 385 -32.79 -2.21 -7.05
N PRO A 386 -33.88 -1.79 -6.37
CA PRO A 386 -34.20 -2.27 -5.03
C PRO A 386 -34.31 -3.80 -4.90
N GLY A 387 -34.72 -4.48 -5.97
CA GLY A 387 -34.96 -5.93 -5.97
C GLY A 387 -33.93 -6.76 -6.75
N PHE A 388 -33.05 -6.15 -7.55
CA PHE A 388 -32.04 -6.87 -8.33
C PHE A 388 -30.85 -5.97 -8.70
N THR A 389 -29.72 -6.58 -9.05
CA THR A 389 -28.58 -5.85 -9.61
C THR A 389 -28.63 -5.91 -11.14
N PRO A 390 -28.68 -4.77 -11.85
CA PRO A 390 -28.56 -4.76 -13.31
C PRO A 390 -27.25 -5.41 -13.77
N LEU A 391 -27.33 -6.27 -14.78
CA LEU A 391 -26.16 -6.99 -15.31
C LEU A 391 -25.22 -6.02 -16.02
N PHE A 392 -23.92 -6.10 -15.76
CA PHE A 392 -22.94 -5.23 -16.41
C PHE A 392 -22.42 -5.84 -17.71
N VAL A 393 -22.73 -5.19 -18.84
CA VAL A 393 -22.19 -5.48 -20.16
C VAL A 393 -20.98 -4.58 -20.40
N MET A 394 -19.79 -5.18 -20.35
CA MET A 394 -18.52 -4.51 -20.57
C MET A 394 -18.05 -4.66 -22.03
N ASN A 395 -18.09 -3.60 -22.81
CA ASN A 395 -17.49 -3.52 -24.14
C ASN A 395 -15.98 -3.31 -24.06
N GLN A 396 -15.24 -4.24 -24.68
CA GLN A 396 -13.78 -4.28 -24.81
C GLN A 396 -13.41 -4.47 -26.30
N PHE A 397 -13.71 -3.47 -27.12
CA PHE A 397 -13.30 -3.45 -28.53
C PHE A 397 -13.08 -2.03 -29.05
N ARG A 398 -12.50 -1.92 -30.25
CA ARG A 398 -12.06 -0.67 -30.90
C ARG A 398 -13.04 -0.29 -32.01
N ASP A 399 -12.87 0.91 -32.58
CA ASP A 399 -13.70 1.38 -33.72
C ASP A 399 -13.64 0.44 -34.93
N ALA A 400 -12.50 -0.23 -35.13
CA ALA A 400 -12.29 -1.19 -36.19
C ALA A 400 -11.91 -2.57 -35.60
N PRO A 401 -12.66 -3.64 -35.93
CA PRO A 401 -12.32 -4.99 -35.50
C PRO A 401 -11.09 -5.46 -36.27
N THR A 402 -9.95 -5.57 -35.60
CA THR A 402 -8.73 -6.14 -36.22
C THR A 402 -8.11 -7.19 -35.33
N VAL A 403 -7.50 -8.20 -35.95
CA VAL A 403 -6.76 -9.24 -35.21
C VAL A 403 -5.62 -8.66 -34.37
N ILE A 404 -5.04 -7.53 -34.78
CA ILE A 404 -3.95 -6.86 -34.06
C ILE A 404 -4.48 -6.22 -32.77
N THR A 405 -5.57 -5.45 -32.86
CA THR A 405 -6.18 -4.81 -31.69
C THR A 405 -6.69 -5.85 -30.69
N ALA A 406 -7.37 -6.89 -31.17
CA ALA A 406 -7.84 -7.99 -30.31
C ALA A 406 -6.70 -8.73 -29.61
N ALA A 407 -5.60 -9.04 -30.31
CA ALA A 407 -4.44 -9.70 -29.70
C ALA A 407 -3.78 -8.86 -28.59
N ILE A 408 -3.86 -7.52 -28.67
CA ILE A 408 -3.34 -6.59 -27.66
C ILE A 408 -4.33 -6.44 -26.49
N ASP A 409 -5.62 -6.29 -26.80
CA ASP A 409 -6.61 -5.81 -25.83
C ASP A 409 -7.29 -6.92 -25.02
N ASN A 410 -7.37 -8.16 -25.53
CA ASN A 410 -8.17 -9.25 -24.92
C ASN A 410 -7.40 -10.12 -23.91
N GLY A 411 -6.13 -9.82 -23.63
CA GLY A 411 -5.29 -10.50 -22.64
C GLY A 411 -5.23 -9.75 -21.31
N ASP A 412 -4.02 -9.50 -20.80
CA ASP A 412 -3.81 -8.79 -19.53
C ASP A 412 -4.41 -7.36 -19.55
N SER A 413 -4.42 -6.70 -20.72
CA SER A 413 -5.06 -5.38 -20.91
C SER A 413 -6.56 -5.41 -20.59
N LEU A 414 -7.25 -6.52 -20.89
CA LEU A 414 -8.66 -6.71 -20.56
C LEU A 414 -8.83 -6.89 -19.05
N VAL A 415 -7.99 -7.70 -18.40
CA VAL A 415 -8.04 -7.89 -16.94
C VAL A 415 -7.81 -6.56 -16.23
N ASP A 416 -6.76 -5.81 -16.62
CA ASP A 416 -6.44 -4.52 -16.04
C ASP A 416 -7.59 -3.52 -16.19
N ARG A 417 -8.15 -3.39 -17.40
CA ARG A 417 -9.29 -2.49 -17.62
C ARG A 417 -10.53 -2.93 -16.87
N ALA A 418 -10.81 -4.23 -16.78
CA ALA A 418 -11.97 -4.74 -16.05
C ALA A 418 -11.85 -4.52 -14.54
N LEU A 419 -10.66 -4.72 -13.95
CA LEU A 419 -10.46 -4.66 -12.50
C LEU A 419 -10.12 -3.28 -11.97
N ASN A 420 -9.35 -2.49 -12.72
CA ASN A 420 -8.79 -1.22 -12.23
C ASN A 420 -9.47 0.02 -12.85
N ILE A 421 -10.31 -0.17 -13.88
CA ILE A 421 -11.00 0.94 -14.56
C ILE A 421 -12.52 0.74 -14.53
N CYS A 422 -13.03 -0.27 -15.25
CA CYS A 422 -14.46 -0.52 -15.39
C CYS A 422 -15.11 -1.05 -14.11
N GLY A 423 -14.40 -1.89 -13.35
CA GLY A 423 -14.85 -2.40 -12.07
C GLY A 423 -15.15 -1.29 -11.06
N PRO A 424 -14.17 -0.41 -10.78
CA PRO A 424 -14.39 0.79 -9.98
C PRO A 424 -15.46 1.70 -10.60
N ALA A 425 -15.37 2.04 -11.89
CA ALA A 425 -16.38 2.91 -12.54
C ALA A 425 -17.82 2.38 -12.42
N ALA A 426 -18.02 1.07 -12.41
CA ALA A 426 -19.33 0.45 -12.30
C ALA A 426 -19.70 0.05 -10.87
N ARG A 427 -18.75 0.05 -9.93
CA ARG A 427 -18.89 -0.53 -8.59
C ARG A 427 -19.44 -1.96 -8.63
N LYS A 428 -19.02 -2.73 -9.64
CA LYS A 428 -19.45 -4.12 -9.88
C LYS A 428 -18.51 -4.80 -10.88
N THR A 429 -18.46 -6.13 -10.81
CA THR A 429 -17.75 -6.96 -11.78
C THR A 429 -18.55 -7.07 -13.07
N PRO A 430 -17.92 -7.02 -14.25
CA PRO A 430 -18.58 -7.33 -15.51
C PRO A 430 -19.26 -8.69 -15.50
N ASN A 431 -20.53 -8.75 -15.91
CA ASN A 431 -21.24 -10.01 -16.13
C ASN A 431 -21.04 -10.53 -17.54
N TYR A 432 -20.94 -9.63 -18.52
CA TYR A 432 -20.69 -9.96 -19.92
C TYR A 432 -19.53 -9.13 -20.42
N VAL A 433 -18.45 -9.76 -20.86
CA VAL A 433 -17.28 -9.07 -21.41
C VAL A 433 -17.26 -9.28 -22.91
N ALA A 434 -17.65 -8.25 -23.66
CA ALA A 434 -17.79 -8.26 -25.11
C ALA A 434 -16.47 -7.90 -25.80
N VAL A 435 -16.00 -8.77 -26.70
CA VAL A 435 -14.74 -8.60 -27.44
C VAL A 435 -14.89 -8.92 -28.93
N ASP A 436 -14.05 -8.31 -29.76
CA ASP A 436 -13.76 -8.78 -31.12
C ASP A 436 -12.71 -9.90 -31.08
N PHE A 437 -12.80 -10.88 -31.99
CA PHE A 437 -11.91 -12.04 -32.07
C PHE A 437 -11.66 -12.71 -30.71
N TYR A 438 -12.71 -13.30 -30.12
CA TYR A 438 -12.69 -13.89 -28.78
C TYR A 438 -11.54 -14.88 -28.55
N GLU A 439 -11.07 -15.55 -29.61
CA GLU A 439 -9.99 -16.55 -29.57
C GLU A 439 -8.59 -15.93 -29.44
N LEU A 440 -8.47 -14.60 -29.57
CA LEU A 440 -7.22 -13.87 -29.47
C LEU A 440 -7.09 -13.15 -28.13
N PRO A 441 -5.88 -13.09 -27.53
CA PRO A 441 -4.64 -13.69 -28.05
C PRO A 441 -4.63 -15.23 -27.91
N LEU A 442 -3.91 -15.89 -28.83
CA LEU A 442 -3.87 -17.36 -28.94
C LEU A 442 -3.47 -18.04 -27.62
N GLY A 443 -3.94 -19.28 -27.42
CA GLY A 443 -3.64 -20.07 -26.22
C GLY A 443 -4.64 -19.90 -25.07
N GLY A 444 -5.89 -19.55 -25.38
CA GLY A 444 -6.98 -19.46 -24.40
C GLY A 444 -6.83 -18.30 -23.40
N SER A 445 -6.11 -17.23 -23.78
CA SER A 445 -5.85 -16.11 -22.89
C SER A 445 -7.12 -15.36 -22.49
N THR A 446 -8.04 -15.15 -23.43
CA THR A 446 -9.30 -14.44 -23.18
C THR A 446 -10.19 -15.19 -22.18
N HIS A 447 -10.30 -16.52 -22.31
CA HIS A 447 -11.02 -17.34 -21.35
C HIS A 447 -10.42 -17.25 -19.93
N ARG A 448 -9.09 -17.30 -19.81
CA ARG A 448 -8.40 -17.09 -18.53
C ARG A 448 -8.62 -15.68 -17.97
N ALA A 449 -8.70 -14.66 -18.83
CA ALA A 449 -9.05 -13.30 -18.42
C ALA A 449 -10.46 -13.26 -17.83
N ILE A 450 -11.45 -13.89 -18.48
CA ILE A 450 -12.83 -13.99 -17.96
C ILE A 450 -12.87 -14.70 -16.61
N GLU A 451 -12.17 -15.83 -16.46
CA GLU A 451 -12.06 -16.53 -15.17
C GLU A 451 -11.44 -15.65 -14.07
N THR A 452 -10.42 -14.86 -14.42
CA THR A 452 -9.75 -13.95 -13.48
C THR A 452 -10.68 -12.82 -13.06
N ILE A 453 -11.38 -12.21 -14.02
CA ILE A 453 -12.36 -11.14 -13.76
C ILE A 453 -13.48 -11.66 -12.85
N GLY A 454 -14.02 -12.85 -13.14
CA GLY A 454 -15.09 -13.46 -12.35
C GLY A 454 -14.72 -13.75 -10.89
N ARG A 455 -13.44 -13.75 -10.53
CA ARG A 455 -12.94 -13.91 -9.15
C ARG A 455 -12.79 -12.60 -8.38
N HIS A 456 -13.10 -11.46 -8.95
CA HIS A 456 -13.03 -10.17 -8.24
C HIS A 456 -14.41 -9.56 -8.12
N ARG A 457 -14.73 -8.87 -7.03
CA ARG A 457 -16.01 -8.17 -6.80
C ARG A 457 -15.86 -6.87 -6.03
N TYR A 458 -16.81 -5.98 -6.26
CA TYR A 458 -16.96 -4.78 -5.46
C TYR A 458 -17.71 -5.11 -4.18
N THR A 459 -17.20 -4.64 -3.05
CA THR A 459 -17.83 -4.73 -1.73
C THR A 459 -18.37 -3.35 -1.35
N SER A 460 -19.70 -3.22 -1.28
CA SER A 460 -20.40 -1.96 -0.95
C SER A 460 -20.46 -1.66 0.54
N GLU A 461 -20.01 -2.61 1.34
CA GLU A 461 -19.49 -2.31 2.65
C GLU A 461 -17.99 -2.36 2.44
N ALA A 462 -17.27 -1.29 2.77
CA ALA A 462 -16.07 -1.56 3.53
C ALA A 462 -16.59 -2.37 4.72
N ALA A 463 -16.56 -3.71 4.61
CA ALA A 463 -16.57 -4.53 5.80
C ALA A 463 -15.55 -3.81 6.66
N ALA A 464 -15.98 -3.23 7.77
CA ALA A 464 -15.05 -2.75 8.78
C ALA A 464 -14.14 -3.93 8.95
N ASN A 465 -12.93 -3.88 8.34
CA ASN A 465 -12.27 -5.11 7.92
C ASN A 465 -12.22 -5.97 9.18
N PRO A 466 -12.96 -7.09 9.26
CA PRO A 466 -13.10 -7.81 10.53
C PRO A 466 -11.73 -8.30 11.01
N ASN A 467 -10.76 -8.21 10.10
CA ASN A 467 -9.37 -8.49 10.25
C ASN A 467 -8.60 -7.16 10.31
N PRO A 468 -8.09 -6.73 11.48
CA PRO A 468 -7.23 -5.56 11.58
C PRO A 468 -6.05 -5.73 10.61
N PRO A 469 -5.54 -4.67 9.95
CA PRO A 469 -4.58 -4.80 8.85
C PRO A 469 -3.26 -5.51 9.18
N SER A 470 -3.00 -5.76 10.46
CA SER A 470 -2.09 -6.80 10.92
C SER A 470 -2.32 -8.18 10.27
N GLN A 471 -3.53 -8.49 9.77
CA GLN A 471 -3.85 -9.71 9.03
C GLN A 471 -3.44 -9.62 7.56
N LEU A 472 -3.62 -8.47 6.90
CA LEU A 472 -3.07 -8.21 5.56
C LEU A 472 -1.56 -8.37 5.55
N LEU A 473 -0.89 -7.92 6.60
CA LEU A 473 0.56 -7.97 6.75
C LEU A 473 1.05 -9.27 7.43
N SER A 474 0.14 -10.15 7.84
CA SER A 474 0.48 -11.41 8.51
C SER A 474 1.03 -12.45 7.55
N ALA A 475 1.65 -13.49 8.09
CA ALA A 475 2.17 -14.64 7.35
C ALA A 475 1.13 -15.31 6.44
N TYR A 476 -0.17 -15.23 6.77
CA TYR A 476 -1.24 -15.77 5.94
C TYR A 476 -1.22 -15.19 4.51
N ASN A 477 -0.92 -13.90 4.39
CA ASN A 477 -0.93 -13.18 3.13
C ASN A 477 0.47 -13.04 2.51
N ARG A 478 1.50 -13.70 3.03
CA ARG A 478 2.86 -13.56 2.49
C ARG A 478 3.14 -14.57 1.40
N LYS A 479 3.82 -14.13 0.35
CA LYS A 479 4.38 -15.02 -0.66
C LYS A 479 5.50 -15.86 -0.04
N ALA A 480 5.59 -17.09 -0.52
CA ALA A 480 6.80 -17.89 -0.31
C ALA A 480 7.98 -17.23 -1.07
N GLN A 481 9.20 -17.67 -0.78
CA GLN A 481 10.37 -17.23 -1.50
C GLN A 481 10.19 -17.43 -3.01
N LEU A 482 10.37 -16.35 -3.77
CA LEU A 482 10.38 -16.41 -5.23
C LEU A 482 11.78 -16.80 -5.74
N PRO A 483 11.90 -17.53 -6.86
CA PRO A 483 13.19 -17.83 -7.48
C PRO A 483 14.01 -16.55 -7.69
N GLY A 484 15.31 -16.60 -7.38
CA GLY A 484 16.22 -15.45 -7.53
C GLY A 484 16.05 -14.34 -6.49
N MET A 485 15.05 -14.42 -5.61
CA MET A 485 14.74 -13.39 -4.61
C MET A 485 15.04 -13.86 -3.18
N PRO A 486 15.34 -12.92 -2.26
CA PRO A 486 15.35 -13.21 -0.83
C PRO A 486 13.98 -13.69 -0.30
N ASN A 487 14.00 -14.42 0.81
CA ASN A 487 12.77 -14.85 1.48
C ASN A 487 12.35 -13.83 2.55
N TRP A 488 11.29 -13.07 2.28
CA TRP A 488 10.74 -12.10 3.24
C TRP A 488 9.51 -12.60 4.01
N SER A 489 9.11 -13.86 3.84
CA SER A 489 7.91 -14.40 4.48
C SER A 489 7.93 -14.31 6.02
N ALA A 490 9.11 -14.15 6.63
CA ALA A 490 9.29 -13.99 8.06
C ALA A 490 9.50 -12.55 8.54
N ALA A 491 9.48 -11.52 7.67
CA ALA A 491 9.76 -10.14 8.08
C ALA A 491 8.70 -9.57 9.04
N GLY A 492 9.07 -8.89 10.12
CA GLY A 492 8.13 -8.27 11.06
C GLY A 492 7.92 -9.05 12.36
N TYR A 493 6.90 -8.66 13.10
CA TYR A 493 6.65 -9.13 14.46
C TYR A 493 6.56 -10.66 14.52
N ARG A 494 7.39 -11.29 15.38
CA ARG A 494 7.43 -12.75 15.60
C ARG A 494 7.44 -13.57 14.29
N GLY A 495 8.28 -13.18 13.33
CA GLY A 495 8.35 -13.93 12.07
C GLY A 495 7.13 -13.75 11.17
N GLY A 496 6.39 -12.66 11.34
CA GLY A 496 5.17 -12.37 10.58
C GLY A 496 3.85 -12.72 11.23
N SER A 497 3.84 -12.90 12.54
CA SER A 497 2.59 -13.03 13.28
C SER A 497 1.83 -11.69 13.24
N PRO A 498 0.49 -11.72 13.33
CA PRO A 498 -0.29 -10.51 13.55
C PRO A 498 0.19 -9.76 14.81
N LEU A 499 0.16 -8.43 14.78
CA LEU A 499 0.36 -7.63 15.97
C LEU A 499 -0.70 -7.94 17.03
N PRO A 500 -0.36 -7.87 18.34
CA PRO A 500 -1.31 -8.18 19.41
C PRO A 500 -2.62 -7.38 19.33
N GLY A 501 -3.72 -8.08 19.62
CA GLY A 501 -5.03 -7.51 19.92
C GLY A 501 -5.45 -7.82 21.35
N GLU A 502 -6.70 -7.52 21.71
CA GLU A 502 -7.17 -7.64 23.10
C GLU A 502 -6.98 -9.03 23.72
N ALA A 503 -7.07 -10.09 22.91
CA ALA A 503 -6.93 -11.48 23.36
C ALA A 503 -5.51 -11.85 23.84
N GLN A 504 -4.50 -11.09 23.44
CA GLN A 504 -3.10 -11.35 23.80
C GLN A 504 -2.70 -10.71 25.14
N TYR A 505 -3.50 -9.81 25.69
CA TYR A 505 -3.20 -9.19 26.99
C TYR A 505 -3.60 -10.10 28.13
N THR A 506 -2.83 -10.05 29.22
CA THR A 506 -3.14 -10.77 30.44
C THR A 506 -4.48 -10.32 31.04
N GLY A 507 -5.22 -11.26 31.62
CA GLY A 507 -6.38 -10.96 32.45
C GLY A 507 -6.02 -10.61 33.90
N ASP A 508 -4.73 -10.69 34.26
CA ASP A 508 -4.25 -10.33 35.60
C ASP A 508 -4.23 -8.80 35.77
N GLU A 509 -5.11 -8.29 36.63
CA GLU A 509 -5.24 -6.87 36.94
C GLU A 509 -3.93 -6.28 37.48
N ALA A 510 -3.13 -7.05 38.23
CA ALA A 510 -1.85 -6.58 38.77
C ALA A 510 -0.80 -6.27 37.67
N CYS A 511 -1.05 -6.74 36.45
CA CYS A 511 -0.21 -6.54 35.28
C CYS A 511 -0.85 -5.63 34.22
N ARG A 512 -1.93 -4.92 34.60
CA ARG A 512 -2.63 -3.92 33.79
C ARG A 512 -2.76 -2.62 34.56
N ILE A 513 -1.82 -1.70 34.37
CA ILE A 513 -1.86 -0.39 35.02
C ILE A 513 -2.81 0.53 34.23
N THR A 514 -3.87 1.00 34.89
CA THR A 514 -4.88 1.90 34.30
C THR A 514 -4.50 3.37 34.43
N PRO A 515 -5.17 4.30 33.72
CA PRO A 515 -4.99 5.73 33.92
C PRO A 515 -5.20 6.18 35.37
N GLU A 516 -6.19 5.61 36.05
CA GLU A 516 -6.51 5.94 37.46
C GLU A 516 -5.41 5.46 38.41
N GLU A 517 -4.82 4.29 38.14
CA GLU A 517 -3.69 3.79 38.91
C GLU A 517 -2.42 4.61 38.64
N LEU A 518 -2.20 5.04 37.38
CA LEU A 518 -1.13 5.96 37.01
C LEU A 518 -1.21 7.27 37.81
N ASP A 519 -2.38 7.88 37.91
CA ASP A 519 -2.59 9.09 38.72
C ASP A 519 -2.40 8.78 40.22
N GLY A 520 -3.22 7.88 40.78
CA GLY A 520 -3.31 7.68 42.22
C GLY A 520 -2.08 7.03 42.88
N THR A 521 -1.36 6.15 42.17
CA THR A 521 -0.23 5.38 42.71
C THR A 521 1.11 5.87 42.19
N TYR A 522 1.16 6.22 40.90
CA TYR A 522 2.41 6.59 40.24
C TYR A 522 2.62 8.10 40.17
N GLY A 523 1.57 8.91 40.43
CA GLY A 523 1.62 10.36 40.31
C GLY A 523 1.85 10.81 38.87
N VAL A 524 1.35 10.03 37.90
CA VAL A 524 1.37 10.34 36.46
C VAL A 524 0.03 10.92 36.10
N LYS A 525 -0.03 12.24 35.90
CA LYS A 525 -1.29 12.96 35.82
C LYS A 525 -1.33 13.85 34.57
N PRO A 526 -2.37 13.73 33.73
CA PRO A 526 -2.48 14.58 32.56
C PRO A 526 -2.76 16.04 32.96
N ASP A 527 -2.20 16.96 32.19
CA ASP A 527 -2.50 18.40 32.20
C ASP A 527 -2.23 19.12 33.54
N ASP A 528 -1.30 18.62 34.36
CA ASP A 528 -0.95 19.22 35.66
C ASP A 528 0.39 19.99 35.67
N GLU A 529 1.08 20.03 34.53
CA GLU A 529 2.42 20.62 34.33
C GLU A 529 3.56 19.96 35.13
N ALA A 530 3.30 18.91 35.90
CA ALA A 530 4.31 18.17 36.63
C ALA A 530 5.09 17.24 35.69
N ASP A 531 6.29 16.84 36.12
CA ASP A 531 7.12 15.87 35.40
C ASP A 531 6.75 14.43 35.79
N ASP A 532 6.17 13.71 34.84
CA ASP A 532 5.68 12.34 34.97
C ASP A 532 6.79 11.27 34.88
N SER A 533 8.03 11.67 34.58
CA SER A 533 9.13 10.74 34.27
C SER A 533 9.33 9.67 35.33
N ALA A 534 9.41 10.09 36.60
CA ALA A 534 9.65 9.18 37.72
C ALA A 534 8.47 8.23 37.95
N GLY A 535 7.24 8.71 37.73
CA GLY A 535 6.03 7.90 37.86
C GLY A 535 5.96 6.81 36.77
N LEU A 536 6.16 7.21 35.52
CA LEU A 536 6.19 6.29 34.38
C LEU A 536 7.30 5.23 34.51
N GLN A 537 8.50 5.64 34.95
CA GLN A 537 9.59 4.69 35.16
C GLN A 537 9.26 3.68 36.26
N ARG A 538 8.67 4.13 37.39
CA ARG A 538 8.25 3.21 38.48
C ARG A 538 7.17 2.23 38.01
N ALA A 539 6.20 2.68 37.21
CA ALA A 539 5.16 1.81 36.67
C ALA A 539 5.75 0.66 35.82
N ILE A 540 6.73 0.96 34.98
CA ILE A 540 7.44 -0.05 34.18
C ILE A 540 8.27 -0.98 35.06
N ASP A 541 8.98 -0.44 36.05
CA ASP A 541 9.80 -1.22 36.99
C ASP A 541 8.96 -2.20 37.80
N ASP A 542 7.76 -1.79 38.19
CA ASP A 542 6.78 -2.62 38.89
C ASP A 542 6.23 -3.74 38.00
N ILE A 543 5.89 -3.45 36.74
CA ILE A 543 5.50 -4.49 35.77
C ILE A 543 6.63 -5.50 35.59
N ARG A 544 7.87 -5.03 35.38
CA ARG A 544 9.04 -5.89 35.21
C ARG A 544 9.20 -6.84 36.40
N THR A 545 9.08 -6.30 37.62
CA THR A 545 9.33 -7.05 38.86
C THR A 545 8.18 -8.00 39.20
N ARG A 546 6.93 -7.54 39.08
CA ARG A 546 5.74 -8.32 39.47
C ARG A 546 5.32 -9.33 38.41
N CYS A 547 5.40 -8.96 37.13
CA CYS A 547 4.77 -9.71 36.04
C CYS A 547 5.77 -10.52 35.20
N GLY A 548 7.07 -10.18 35.25
CA GLY A 548 8.09 -10.74 34.36
C GLY A 548 8.19 -12.28 34.36
N GLY A 549 7.90 -12.94 35.49
CA GLY A 549 7.96 -14.41 35.60
C GLY A 549 6.83 -15.16 34.87
N ALA A 550 5.69 -14.50 34.61
CA ALA A 550 4.54 -15.08 33.92
C ALA A 550 4.27 -14.48 32.52
N ALA A 551 5.02 -13.43 32.17
CA ALA A 551 4.85 -12.68 30.94
C ALA A 551 5.33 -13.49 29.71
N GLN A 552 4.54 -13.48 28.64
CA GLN A 552 4.83 -14.15 27.38
C GLN A 552 4.02 -13.52 26.24
N PHE A 553 4.28 -13.90 24.98
CA PHE A 553 3.65 -13.30 23.80
C PHE A 553 2.12 -13.45 23.71
N GLU A 554 1.51 -14.35 24.47
CA GLU A 554 0.04 -14.51 24.56
C GLU A 554 -0.51 -14.04 25.92
N ARG A 555 0.31 -13.34 26.72
CA ARG A 555 -0.02 -12.85 28.07
C ARG A 555 0.74 -11.53 28.34
N LEU A 556 0.53 -10.54 27.48
CA LEU A 556 1.23 -9.26 27.59
C LEU A 556 0.70 -8.43 28.75
N SER A 557 1.61 -7.73 29.44
CA SER A 557 1.25 -6.68 30.38
C SER A 557 0.86 -5.40 29.63
N LEU A 558 0.05 -4.56 30.25
CA LEU A 558 -0.47 -3.33 29.65
C LEU A 558 -0.31 -2.15 30.60
N ILE A 559 0.26 -1.05 30.10
CA ILE A 559 0.15 0.26 30.73
C ILE A 559 -0.70 1.12 29.80
N THR A 560 -1.86 1.57 30.31
CA THR A 560 -2.75 2.47 29.58
C THR A 560 -2.53 3.89 30.07
N LEU A 561 -1.98 4.74 29.20
CA LEU A 561 -1.76 6.15 29.48
C LEU A 561 -3.10 6.92 29.53
N PRO A 562 -3.23 7.95 30.37
CA PRO A 562 -4.39 8.83 30.39
C PRO A 562 -4.51 9.66 29.10
N ALA A 563 -5.74 10.11 28.82
CA ALA A 563 -5.96 11.19 27.86
C ALA A 563 -5.43 12.51 28.43
N GLY A 564 -4.93 13.39 27.55
CA GLY A 564 -4.34 14.67 27.93
C GLY A 564 -2.81 14.71 27.79
N LYS A 565 -2.20 15.80 28.29
CA LYS A 565 -0.77 16.07 28.17
C LYS A 565 0.01 15.50 29.37
N LEU A 566 0.96 14.62 29.11
CA LEU A 566 1.98 14.18 30.07
C LEU A 566 3.31 14.89 29.78
N ASN A 567 4.00 15.39 30.81
CA ASN A 567 5.30 16.00 30.63
C ASN A 567 6.40 15.06 31.11
N VAL A 568 7.46 14.90 30.33
CA VAL A 568 8.59 14.03 30.65
C VAL A 568 9.87 14.82 30.50
N SER A 569 10.81 14.68 31.42
CA SER A 569 12.14 15.29 31.34
C SER A 569 13.29 14.28 31.23
N ARG A 570 13.05 13.00 31.56
CA ARG A 570 14.05 11.92 31.53
C ARG A 570 13.76 10.89 30.45
N GLN A 571 14.80 10.18 30.02
CA GLN A 571 14.62 8.94 29.26
C GLN A 571 13.89 7.90 30.12
N ILE A 572 12.86 7.28 29.55
CA ILE A 572 12.13 6.18 30.16
C ILE A 572 12.68 4.85 29.62
N SER A 573 13.22 4.04 30.52
CA SER A 573 13.74 2.71 30.21
C SER A 573 12.60 1.71 30.19
N VAL A 574 12.37 1.09 29.03
CA VAL A 574 11.34 0.06 28.81
C VAL A 574 12.02 -1.30 28.72
N ASP A 575 12.39 -1.84 29.87
CA ASP A 575 13.11 -3.11 30.00
C ASP A 575 12.25 -4.25 30.60
N ALA A 576 10.95 -4.03 30.71
CA ALA A 576 9.95 -5.06 30.92
C ALA A 576 9.61 -5.74 29.58
N SER A 577 10.04 -6.99 29.40
CA SER A 577 9.61 -7.76 28.23
C SER A 577 8.10 -8.05 28.28
N TYR A 578 7.47 -8.15 27.11
CA TYR A 578 6.03 -8.39 26.93
C TYR A 578 5.13 -7.28 27.50
N LEU A 579 5.60 -6.03 27.49
CA LEU A 579 4.84 -4.86 27.90
C LEU A 579 4.34 -4.07 26.68
N THR A 580 3.05 -3.73 26.66
CA THR A 580 2.53 -2.69 25.77
C THR A 580 2.24 -1.41 26.54
N ILE A 581 2.66 -0.27 25.98
CA ILE A 581 2.28 1.06 26.43
C ILE A 581 1.29 1.64 25.40
N ARG A 582 0.07 1.89 25.83
CA ARG A 582 -1.06 2.30 24.98
C ARG A 582 -1.60 3.66 25.43
N GLY A 583 -1.83 4.58 24.50
CA GLY A 583 -2.58 5.81 24.77
C GLY A 583 -4.06 5.75 24.35
N GLN A 584 -4.75 6.88 24.52
CA GLN A 584 -6.16 7.08 24.20
C GLN A 584 -6.40 7.63 22.79
N GLY A 585 -5.37 7.68 21.96
CA GLY A 585 -5.39 8.27 20.61
C GLY A 585 -4.15 9.10 20.35
N SER A 586 -3.71 9.15 19.08
CA SER A 586 -2.49 9.82 18.65
C SER A 586 -2.72 11.06 17.79
N ASP A 587 -3.96 11.41 17.50
CA ASP A 587 -4.29 12.60 16.72
C ASP A 587 -4.45 13.82 17.65
N PRO A 588 -3.53 14.79 17.65
CA PRO A 588 -3.61 15.97 18.50
C PRO A 588 -4.78 16.89 18.13
N ALA A 589 -5.38 16.73 16.94
CA ALA A 589 -6.57 17.48 16.54
C ALA A 589 -7.87 16.91 17.16
N ARG A 590 -7.83 15.69 17.72
CA ARG A 590 -8.98 15.07 18.39
C ARG A 590 -8.94 15.28 19.89
N PRO A 591 -10.03 15.78 20.52
CA PRO A 591 -10.10 15.82 21.97
C PRO A 591 -10.05 14.39 22.55
N GLY A 592 -9.30 14.21 23.64
CA GLY A 592 -9.21 12.94 24.35
C GLY A 592 -8.03 12.02 23.97
N GLY A 593 -7.12 12.44 23.09
CA GLY A 593 -5.88 11.71 22.80
C GLY A 593 -4.84 11.82 23.92
N THR A 594 -3.86 10.91 23.93
CA THR A 594 -2.68 11.01 24.81
C THR A 594 -1.56 11.75 24.09
N ARG A 595 -0.99 12.77 24.75
CA ARG A 595 0.16 13.52 24.23
C ARG A 595 1.29 13.56 25.24
N ILE A 596 2.46 13.05 24.86
CA ILE A 596 3.67 13.12 25.70
C ILE A 596 4.55 14.27 25.20
N VAL A 597 4.91 15.19 26.09
CA VAL A 597 5.79 16.32 25.80
C VAL A 597 7.11 16.12 26.50
N PHE A 598 8.15 15.83 25.71
CA PHE A 598 9.50 15.58 26.21
C PHE A 598 10.30 16.89 26.28
N ARG A 599 10.78 17.25 27.46
CA ARG A 599 11.65 18.41 27.73
C ARG A 599 12.91 17.95 28.47
N PRO A 600 13.94 17.47 27.75
CA PRO A 600 15.14 16.93 28.36
C PRO A 600 15.78 17.91 29.35
N ASP A 601 15.97 17.48 30.60
CA ASP A 601 16.65 18.27 31.62
C ASP A 601 18.18 18.18 31.53
N ASP A 602 18.89 18.80 32.49
CA ASP A 602 20.36 18.88 32.48
C ASP A 602 21.06 17.53 32.58
N ASP A 603 20.42 16.53 33.18
CA ASP A 603 20.96 15.18 33.25
C ASP A 603 20.64 14.34 32.00
N THR A 604 19.64 14.75 31.23
CA THR A 604 19.16 14.03 30.06
C THR A 604 19.75 14.59 28.76
N LYS A 605 19.90 15.91 28.64
CA LYS A 605 20.54 16.51 27.47
C LYS A 605 22.03 16.18 27.43
N TYR A 606 22.62 16.19 26.22
CA TYR A 606 24.06 16.02 26.08
C TYR A 606 24.77 17.29 26.53
N ASP A 607 25.61 17.16 27.57
CA ASP A 607 26.45 18.22 28.14
C ASP A 607 27.84 18.29 27.49
N THR A 608 28.19 17.30 26.67
CA THR A 608 29.47 17.23 25.95
C THR A 608 29.20 17.27 24.44
N LEU A 609 29.60 18.37 23.81
CA LEU A 609 29.52 18.56 22.36
C LEU A 609 30.92 18.53 21.73
N THR A 610 30.98 18.26 20.42
CA THR A 610 32.23 18.35 19.67
C THR A 610 32.80 19.78 19.76
N SER A 611 34.10 19.94 19.49
CA SER A 611 34.77 21.23 19.59
C SER A 611 34.16 22.33 18.69
N ASP A 612 33.55 21.94 17.57
CA ASP A 612 32.81 22.82 16.66
C ASP A 612 31.32 23.00 17.06
N GLY A 613 30.90 22.39 18.16
CA GLY A 613 29.53 22.39 18.67
C GLY A 613 28.50 21.71 17.75
N SER A 614 28.92 21.02 16.69
CA SER A 614 28.04 20.55 15.61
C SER A 614 27.20 19.32 15.98
N ARG A 615 27.67 18.49 16.92
CA ARG A 615 26.96 17.30 17.43
C ARG A 615 27.38 17.01 18.87
N TRP A 616 26.67 16.10 19.54
CA TRP A 616 27.15 15.55 20.81
C TRP A 616 28.40 14.69 20.58
N ASP A 617 29.35 14.73 21.52
CA ASP A 617 30.65 14.08 21.38
C ASP A 617 30.65 12.69 22.01
N GLN A 618 30.63 11.67 21.15
CA GLN A 618 30.55 10.26 21.56
C GLN A 618 31.84 9.75 22.20
N ASP A 619 32.97 10.39 21.90
CA ASP A 619 34.29 9.95 22.37
C ASP A 619 34.71 10.71 23.63
N ALA A 620 34.40 12.02 23.70
CA ALA A 620 34.72 12.86 24.83
C ALA A 620 33.75 12.66 26.02
N MET A 621 32.47 12.39 25.76
CA MET A 621 31.51 12.06 26.82
C MET A 621 31.90 10.72 27.44
N SER A 622 32.55 10.76 28.60
CA SER A 622 33.14 9.56 29.21
C SER A 622 33.09 9.60 30.73
N TYR A 623 33.18 8.41 31.34
CA TYR A 623 33.31 8.22 32.77
C TYR A 623 34.01 6.89 33.08
N GLY A 624 34.78 6.82 34.16
CA GLY A 624 35.52 5.63 34.58
C GLY A 624 37.03 5.81 34.49
N SER A 625 37.78 4.72 34.59
CA SER A 625 39.25 4.76 34.57
C SER A 625 39.87 3.61 33.78
N GLY A 626 41.02 3.87 33.15
CA GLY A 626 41.77 2.87 32.39
C GLY A 626 40.93 2.18 31.31
N ALA A 627 40.99 0.85 31.27
CA ALA A 627 40.28 0.02 30.30
C ALA A 627 38.76 -0.08 30.54
N ASP A 628 38.28 0.45 31.67
CA ASP A 628 36.86 0.42 32.08
C ASP A 628 36.18 1.79 31.92
N THR A 629 36.80 2.69 31.15
CA THR A 629 36.24 4.00 30.82
C THR A 629 35.09 3.84 29.82
N GLY A 630 33.85 4.01 30.31
CA GLY A 630 32.65 4.09 29.48
C GLY A 630 32.67 5.35 28.62
N LYS A 631 32.20 5.22 27.37
CA LYS A 631 32.14 6.32 26.40
C LYS A 631 30.73 6.50 25.87
N GLY A 632 30.40 7.72 25.44
CA GLY A 632 29.13 8.06 24.77
C GLY A 632 28.82 7.10 23.61
N GLY A 633 29.81 6.69 22.84
CA GLY A 633 29.62 5.68 21.78
C GLY A 633 29.02 4.35 22.26
N TRP A 634 29.14 3.98 23.55
CA TRP A 634 28.54 2.76 24.10
C TRP A 634 27.02 2.85 24.17
N MET A 635 26.48 4.06 24.32
CA MET A 635 25.04 4.33 24.39
C MET A 635 24.39 4.42 23.01
N TRP A 636 25.18 4.42 21.93
CA TRP A 636 24.72 4.47 20.54
C TRP A 636 23.48 3.58 20.35
N PRO A 637 22.37 4.09 19.80
CA PRO A 637 22.24 5.28 18.94
C PRO A 637 22.23 6.63 19.65
N GLY A 638 22.12 6.65 20.98
CA GLY A 638 21.89 7.87 21.78
C GLY A 638 20.75 7.66 22.78
N ARG A 639 20.33 8.71 23.47
CA ARG A 639 19.17 8.74 24.38
C ARG A 639 17.85 8.94 23.62
N GLY A 640 16.73 8.56 24.22
CA GLY A 640 15.41 8.87 23.68
C GLY A 640 14.33 8.97 24.75
N LEU A 641 13.10 9.33 24.34
CA LEU A 641 11.94 9.37 25.24
C LEU A 641 11.67 7.98 25.82
N PHE A 642 11.50 6.96 24.97
CA PHE A 642 11.40 5.58 25.38
C PHE A 642 12.56 4.76 24.82
N ARG A 643 13.27 4.05 25.69
CA ARG A 643 14.37 3.16 25.29
C ARG A 643 14.06 1.71 25.66
N VAL A 644 13.79 0.90 24.65
CA VAL A 644 13.68 -0.55 24.75
C VAL A 644 15.07 -1.16 24.69
N SER A 645 15.61 -1.49 25.86
CA SER A 645 16.91 -2.15 26.06
C SER A 645 17.01 -2.63 27.49
N THR A 646 17.72 -3.73 27.75
CA THR A 646 18.07 -4.08 29.12
C THR A 646 18.98 -3.01 29.74
N ARG A 647 18.78 -2.75 31.05
CA ARG A 647 19.69 -1.93 31.86
C ARG A 647 20.79 -2.76 32.53
N GLU A 648 20.79 -4.07 32.36
CA GLU A 648 21.79 -4.94 32.99
C GLU A 648 23.21 -4.61 32.52
N VAL A 649 24.11 -4.48 33.49
CA VAL A 649 25.51 -4.07 33.29
C VAL A 649 26.42 -5.28 33.42
N ALA A 650 27.43 -5.37 32.56
CA ALA A 650 28.44 -6.41 32.67
C ALA A 650 29.14 -6.31 34.02
N PRO A 651 29.40 -7.42 34.75
CA PRO A 651 29.97 -7.37 36.10
C PRO A 651 31.25 -6.55 36.24
N ARG A 652 32.05 -6.49 35.15
CA ARG A 652 33.28 -5.70 35.07
C ARG A 652 33.07 -4.18 35.24
N TYR A 653 31.88 -3.65 34.96
CA TYR A 653 31.58 -2.21 35.01
C TYR A 653 30.70 -1.81 36.20
N ALA A 654 30.52 -2.71 37.18
CA ALA A 654 29.62 -2.47 38.30
C ALA A 654 30.09 -1.31 39.20
N ASP A 655 31.40 -1.23 39.43
CA ASP A 655 32.00 -0.18 40.27
C ASP A 655 31.91 1.20 39.59
N GLU A 656 32.19 1.26 38.28
CA GLU A 656 32.07 2.49 37.50
C GLU A 656 30.62 2.99 37.43
N LEU A 657 29.64 2.10 37.27
CA LEU A 657 28.22 2.46 37.31
C LEU A 657 27.83 3.04 38.67
N ALA A 658 28.29 2.43 39.77
CA ALA A 658 27.97 2.87 41.12
C ALA A 658 28.54 4.26 41.42
N ALA A 659 29.74 4.57 40.90
CA ALA A 659 30.40 5.85 41.08
C ALA A 659 29.91 6.94 40.10
N ALA A 660 29.34 6.56 38.95
CA ALA A 660 28.94 7.49 37.91
C ALA A 660 27.88 8.50 38.35
N PRO A 661 28.02 9.80 37.98
CA PRO A 661 26.95 10.77 38.13
C PRO A 661 25.74 10.36 37.27
N VAL A 662 24.55 10.89 37.62
CA VAL A 662 23.26 10.48 37.01
C VAL A 662 23.31 10.50 35.48
N ASN A 663 23.85 11.58 34.89
CA ASN A 663 23.97 11.77 33.45
C ASN A 663 25.10 10.96 32.77
N ARG A 664 25.72 10.01 33.48
CA ARG A 664 26.73 9.07 32.97
C ARG A 664 26.42 7.60 33.26
N LYS A 665 25.41 7.30 34.07
CA LYS A 665 25.04 5.91 34.40
C LYS A 665 24.65 5.11 33.15
N ASP A 666 23.95 5.76 32.23
CA ASP A 666 23.49 5.20 30.96
C ASP A 666 24.62 4.82 29.98
N LEU A 667 25.86 5.23 30.23
CA LEU A 667 27.02 4.75 29.46
C LEU A 667 27.25 3.24 29.66
N PHE A 668 26.91 2.72 30.84
CA PHE A 668 27.17 1.33 31.22
C PHE A 668 25.94 0.43 31.08
N GLU A 669 24.74 1.01 31.02
CA GLU A 669 23.48 0.27 30.89
C GLU A 669 23.44 -0.57 29.60
N GLY A 670 23.11 -1.86 29.76
CA GLY A 670 23.07 -2.82 28.67
C GLY A 670 24.45 -3.31 28.21
N SER A 671 25.54 -2.93 28.89
CA SER A 671 26.90 -3.39 28.56
C SER A 671 27.08 -4.91 28.58
N VAL A 672 26.17 -5.65 29.23
CA VAL A 672 26.11 -7.13 29.16
C VAL A 672 25.97 -7.64 27.72
N ASN A 673 25.47 -6.84 26.78
CA ASN A 673 25.30 -7.18 25.38
C ASN A 673 26.46 -6.73 24.48
N GLN A 674 27.42 -5.97 25.00
CA GLN A 674 28.52 -5.44 24.19
C GLN A 674 29.51 -6.55 23.80
N HIS A 675 29.84 -6.65 22.51
CA HIS A 675 30.67 -7.73 22.00
C HIS A 675 32.14 -7.69 22.48
N TRP A 676 32.62 -6.55 22.99
CA TRP A 676 33.93 -6.48 23.64
C TRP A 676 33.91 -7.02 25.07
N ALA A 677 32.80 -6.86 25.80
CA ALA A 677 32.65 -7.35 27.17
C ALA A 677 32.19 -8.81 27.19
N SER A 678 31.24 -9.18 26.33
CA SER A 678 30.54 -10.47 26.36
C SER A 678 30.81 -11.36 25.15
N GLY A 679 31.49 -10.87 24.10
CA GLY A 679 31.73 -11.66 22.89
C GLY A 679 32.72 -12.81 23.09
N VAL A 680 32.45 -13.91 22.42
CA VAL A 680 33.22 -15.15 22.39
C VAL A 680 33.86 -15.29 21.02
N LYS A 681 35.17 -15.59 20.98
CA LYS A 681 35.91 -15.83 19.74
C LYS A 681 35.49 -17.15 19.10
N LEU A 682 35.80 -17.29 17.82
CA LEU A 682 35.48 -18.47 17.02
C LEU A 682 36.72 -19.33 16.78
N ARG A 683 36.51 -20.57 16.34
CA ARG A 683 37.57 -21.45 15.85
C ARG A 683 37.24 -21.96 14.46
N THR A 684 38.25 -22.53 13.80
CA THR A 684 38.07 -23.17 12.50
C THR A 684 37.17 -24.40 12.62
N SER A 685 36.29 -24.55 11.63
CA SER A 685 35.60 -25.80 11.34
C SER A 685 36.57 -26.79 10.68
N ALA A 686 36.25 -28.09 10.75
CA ALA A 686 37.01 -29.12 10.03
C ALA A 686 36.74 -29.09 8.52
N ALA A 687 35.54 -28.67 8.12
CA ALA A 687 35.11 -28.64 6.72
C ALA A 687 35.67 -27.43 5.94
N ALA A 688 35.96 -26.32 6.61
CA ALA A 688 36.48 -25.10 5.99
C ALA A 688 37.61 -24.49 6.84
N PRO A 689 38.89 -24.85 6.57
CA PRO A 689 40.04 -24.28 7.26
C PRO A 689 40.05 -22.74 7.22
N GLY A 690 40.23 -22.11 8.38
CA GLY A 690 40.19 -20.64 8.55
C GLY A 690 38.79 -20.06 8.78
N PHE A 691 37.73 -20.86 8.60
CA PHE A 691 36.35 -20.40 8.75
C PHE A 691 35.64 -21.16 9.86
N SER A 692 34.93 -20.43 10.71
CA SER A 692 34.03 -21.04 11.69
C SER A 692 32.79 -21.62 11.00
N ALA A 693 32.32 -20.95 9.95
CA ALA A 693 31.22 -21.38 9.11
C ALA A 693 31.29 -20.65 7.75
N LYS A 694 30.67 -21.21 6.71
CA LYS A 694 30.49 -20.60 5.40
C LYS A 694 29.09 -20.03 5.22
N GLU A 695 28.90 -19.16 4.24
CA GLU A 695 27.55 -18.78 3.82
C GLU A 695 26.70 -20.03 3.52
N GLY A 696 25.44 -20.05 3.97
CA GLY A 696 24.57 -21.22 3.88
C GLY A 696 24.66 -22.20 5.06
N ASP A 697 25.74 -22.17 5.85
CA ASP A 697 25.86 -23.00 7.04
C ASP A 697 24.98 -22.49 8.19
N ARG A 698 24.64 -23.39 9.12
CA ARG A 698 23.94 -23.07 10.38
C ARG A 698 24.76 -23.33 11.63
N VAL A 699 25.93 -23.98 11.51
CA VAL A 699 26.71 -24.42 12.67
C VAL A 699 27.93 -23.54 12.85
N VAL A 700 27.95 -22.77 13.93
CA VAL A 700 29.08 -21.89 14.30
C VAL A 700 29.97 -22.61 15.32
N HIS A 701 31.28 -22.60 15.08
CA HIS A 701 32.28 -23.24 15.92
C HIS A 701 32.92 -22.24 16.89
N LEU A 702 32.69 -22.43 18.18
CA LEU A 702 33.21 -21.56 19.24
C LEU A 702 34.65 -21.93 19.59
N ASP A 703 35.41 -20.94 20.06
CA ASP A 703 36.75 -21.16 20.63
C ASP A 703 36.75 -22.31 21.66
N ALA A 704 37.85 -23.08 21.72
CA ALA A 704 37.96 -24.23 22.61
C ALA A 704 37.83 -23.89 24.11
N LYS A 705 38.00 -22.62 24.49
CA LYS A 705 37.82 -22.11 25.85
C LYS A 705 36.43 -21.51 26.10
N ALA A 706 35.58 -21.42 25.08
CA ALA A 706 34.23 -20.87 25.20
C ALA A 706 33.38 -21.71 26.16
N ASP A 707 32.71 -21.07 27.10
CA ASP A 707 31.71 -21.72 27.95
C ASP A 707 30.36 -21.85 27.21
N PRO A 708 29.92 -23.07 26.83
CA PRO A 708 28.65 -23.25 26.14
C PRO A 708 27.43 -22.89 26.99
N ALA A 709 27.55 -22.90 28.33
CA ALA A 709 26.43 -22.58 29.23
C ALA A 709 25.94 -21.12 29.10
N ARG A 710 26.76 -20.24 28.51
CA ARG A 710 26.40 -18.85 28.21
C ARG A 710 25.40 -18.71 27.06
N PHE A 711 25.10 -19.79 26.33
CA PHE A 711 24.28 -19.80 25.12
C PHE A 711 23.06 -20.71 25.34
N PRO A 712 21.97 -20.22 25.97
CA PRO A 712 20.77 -21.04 26.14
C PRO A 712 20.09 -21.30 24.78
N VAL A 713 19.55 -22.51 24.59
CA VAL A 713 18.68 -22.83 23.46
C VAL A 713 17.45 -21.91 23.49
N GLY A 714 17.07 -21.39 22.33
CA GLY A 714 16.05 -20.34 22.18
C GLY A 714 16.55 -18.92 22.44
N GLY A 715 17.74 -18.75 23.03
CA GLY A 715 18.36 -17.46 23.26
C GLY A 715 18.78 -16.75 21.98
N HIS A 716 18.92 -15.43 22.06
CA HIS A 716 19.42 -14.61 20.95
C HIS A 716 20.95 -14.58 20.96
N VAL A 717 21.55 -14.65 19.77
CA VAL A 717 22.99 -14.55 19.57
C VAL A 717 23.28 -13.59 18.43
N TRP A 718 24.14 -12.62 18.70
CA TRP A 718 24.73 -11.80 17.66
C TRP A 718 25.93 -12.54 17.07
N VAL A 719 26.03 -12.58 15.75
CA VAL A 719 27.16 -13.16 15.01
C VAL A 719 27.77 -12.06 14.16
N GLY A 720 29.07 -11.78 14.37
CA GLY A 720 29.81 -10.77 13.61
C GLY A 720 31.06 -11.35 12.96
N ALA A 721 31.16 -11.21 11.65
CA ALA A 721 32.32 -11.57 10.85
C ALA A 721 33.28 -10.39 10.75
N ALA A 722 34.55 -10.61 11.08
CA ALA A 722 35.58 -9.59 10.96
C ALA A 722 35.76 -9.14 9.50
N ASN A 723 35.99 -7.84 9.31
CA ASN A 723 36.39 -7.31 8.02
C ASN A 723 37.81 -7.76 7.67
N SER A 724 38.03 -8.06 6.40
CA SER A 724 39.35 -8.36 5.83
C SER A 724 39.66 -7.40 4.68
N ARG A 725 40.94 -7.29 4.31
CA ARG A 725 41.33 -6.47 3.14
C ARG A 725 40.67 -6.97 1.86
N LYS A 726 40.55 -8.29 1.67
CA LYS A 726 39.82 -8.86 0.52
C LYS A 726 38.33 -8.51 0.51
N PHE A 727 37.71 -8.42 1.68
CA PHE A 727 36.31 -7.99 1.77
C PHE A 727 36.12 -6.51 1.39
N TYR A 728 37.05 -5.62 1.76
CA TYR A 728 37.05 -4.25 1.25
C TYR A 728 37.36 -4.20 -0.26
N ALA A 729 38.31 -5.01 -0.74
CA ALA A 729 38.63 -5.07 -2.17
C ALA A 729 37.43 -5.50 -3.03
N LEU A 730 36.56 -6.40 -2.52
CA LEU A 730 35.29 -6.76 -3.16
C LEU A 730 34.40 -5.55 -3.43
N GLN A 731 34.46 -4.54 -2.56
CA GLN A 731 33.71 -3.28 -2.69
C GLN A 731 34.40 -2.26 -3.60
N SER A 732 35.44 -2.65 -4.35
CA SER A 732 36.25 -1.74 -5.16
C SER A 732 36.88 -0.59 -4.34
N ALA A 733 37.11 -0.82 -3.05
CA ALA A 733 37.72 0.12 -2.14
C ALA A 733 39.24 0.01 -2.19
N ALA A 734 39.92 0.98 -2.82
CA ALA A 734 41.38 0.95 -2.98
C ALA A 734 42.16 1.70 -1.87
N ASP A 735 41.50 2.54 -1.07
CA ASP A 735 42.14 3.34 -0.01
C ASP A 735 42.24 2.52 1.28
N GLU A 736 43.34 1.79 1.45
CA GLU A 736 43.60 0.97 2.63
C GLU A 736 43.64 1.79 3.94
N GLY A 737 43.94 3.09 3.87
CA GLY A 737 44.00 3.97 5.05
C GLY A 737 42.63 4.27 5.66
N ARG A 738 41.54 3.87 5.00
CA ARG A 738 40.15 3.99 5.48
C ARG A 738 39.55 2.65 5.89
N TYR A 739 40.34 1.58 5.87
CA TYR A 739 39.85 0.29 6.33
C TYR A 739 39.74 0.30 7.84
N GLU A 740 38.65 -0.24 8.35
CA GLU A 740 38.40 -0.26 9.79
C GLU A 740 38.27 -1.71 10.29
N ASN A 741 38.84 -1.96 11.48
CA ASN A 741 38.71 -3.23 12.19
C ASN A 741 37.35 -3.32 12.91
N LEU A 742 36.30 -3.69 12.18
CA LEU A 742 34.95 -3.92 12.71
C LEU A 742 34.26 -5.15 12.07
N HIS A 743 32.98 -5.34 12.40
CA HIS A 743 32.12 -6.40 11.89
C HIS A 743 31.02 -5.85 10.98
N MET A 744 31.32 -5.47 9.73
CA MET A 744 30.28 -5.00 8.80
C MET A 744 29.26 -6.09 8.43
N ARG A 745 29.70 -7.35 8.43
CA ARG A 745 28.86 -8.52 8.18
C ARG A 745 28.41 -9.08 9.52
N GLN A 746 27.17 -8.78 9.89
CA GLN A 746 26.65 -9.14 11.21
C GLN A 746 25.14 -9.38 11.17
N GLN A 747 24.65 -10.22 12.07
CA GLN A 747 23.23 -10.57 12.20
C GLN A 747 22.90 -11.08 13.61
N VAL A 748 21.63 -10.94 14.00
CA VAL A 748 21.06 -11.62 15.18
C VAL A 748 20.28 -12.87 14.76
N PHE A 749 20.57 -13.97 15.44
CA PHE A 749 19.96 -15.29 15.26
C PHE A 749 19.35 -15.78 16.57
N ARG A 750 18.51 -16.81 16.48
CA ARG A 750 18.14 -17.64 17.64
C ARG A 750 18.96 -18.93 17.64
N ILE A 751 19.34 -19.38 18.84
CA ILE A 751 20.08 -20.63 19.02
C ILE A 751 19.09 -21.80 18.99
N SER A 752 19.20 -22.66 17.98
CA SER A 752 18.35 -23.85 17.84
C SER A 752 18.86 -25.03 18.66
N SER A 753 20.18 -25.19 18.77
CA SER A 753 20.80 -26.21 19.62
C SER A 753 22.23 -25.82 20.01
N VAL A 754 22.72 -26.40 21.11
CA VAL A 754 24.11 -26.26 21.57
C VAL A 754 24.71 -27.64 21.76
N ASP A 755 25.83 -27.89 21.09
CA ASP A 755 26.66 -29.07 21.33
C ASP A 755 27.81 -28.65 22.25
N ALA A 756 27.67 -28.96 23.54
CA ALA A 756 28.68 -28.59 24.53
C ALA A 756 30.00 -29.36 24.35
N ALA A 757 29.94 -30.60 23.85
CA ALA A 757 31.12 -31.44 23.66
C ALA A 757 31.98 -30.92 22.50
N ASN A 758 31.33 -30.55 21.40
CA ASN A 758 32.00 -30.00 20.23
C ASN A 758 32.11 -28.46 20.24
N ARG A 759 31.50 -27.80 21.23
CA ARG A 759 31.46 -26.33 21.36
C ARG A 759 30.94 -25.65 20.09
N THR A 760 29.78 -26.10 19.64
CA THR A 760 29.12 -25.52 18.47
C THR A 760 27.73 -25.01 18.81
N LEU A 761 27.31 -23.97 18.10
CA LEU A 761 25.96 -23.40 18.13
C LEU A 761 25.29 -23.68 16.79
N THR A 762 24.08 -24.21 16.81
CA THR A 762 23.23 -24.29 15.61
C THR A 762 22.27 -23.11 15.59
N LEU A 763 22.24 -22.36 14.49
CA LEU A 763 21.41 -21.18 14.28
C LEU A 763 20.04 -21.53 13.68
N ASP A 764 19.04 -20.71 13.98
CA ASP A 764 17.66 -20.81 13.47
C ASP A 764 17.51 -20.58 11.97
N LYS A 765 18.46 -19.91 11.33
CA LYS A 765 18.53 -19.76 9.86
C LYS A 765 19.98 -19.81 9.36
N PRO A 766 20.20 -20.17 8.09
CA PRO A 766 21.54 -20.13 7.49
C PRO A 766 22.21 -18.76 7.58
N LEU A 767 23.54 -18.75 7.64
CA LEU A 767 24.34 -17.55 7.49
C LEU A 767 24.19 -16.98 6.08
N GLU A 768 24.22 -15.65 5.99
CA GLU A 768 24.15 -14.90 4.72
C GLU A 768 25.53 -14.35 4.30
N PHE A 769 26.58 -14.83 4.97
CA PHE A 769 27.95 -14.44 4.73
C PHE A 769 28.90 -15.49 5.31
N ASP A 770 30.10 -15.58 4.73
CA ASP A 770 31.20 -16.33 5.31
C ASP A 770 31.59 -15.79 6.69
N LEU A 771 31.82 -16.69 7.64
CA LEU A 771 32.23 -16.38 9.00
C LEU A 771 33.69 -16.85 9.22
N PRO A 772 34.68 -16.03 8.81
CA PRO A 772 36.09 -16.31 9.09
C PRO A 772 36.34 -16.33 10.60
N VAL A 773 37.42 -16.98 11.05
CA VAL A 773 37.81 -16.92 12.47
C VAL A 773 38.26 -15.51 12.86
N ASP A 774 38.96 -14.83 11.95
CA ASP A 774 39.46 -13.46 12.12
C ASP A 774 39.69 -12.76 10.76
N SER A 775 40.15 -11.50 10.81
CA SER A 775 40.37 -10.64 9.64
C SER A 775 41.45 -11.12 8.66
N THR A 776 42.29 -12.09 9.03
CA THR A 776 43.38 -12.62 8.18
C THR A 776 43.12 -14.04 7.70
N SER A 777 42.05 -14.68 8.16
CA SER A 777 41.68 -16.05 7.85
C SER A 777 41.44 -16.34 6.36
N ASP A 778 41.12 -15.32 5.56
CA ASP A 778 41.00 -15.43 4.10
C ASP A 778 42.34 -15.21 3.35
N GLY A 779 43.45 -15.14 4.10
CA GLY A 779 44.79 -14.84 3.59
C GLY A 779 45.09 -13.35 3.44
N SER A 780 44.22 -12.46 3.91
CA SER A 780 44.51 -11.02 3.97
C SER A 780 45.60 -10.69 4.98
N ALA A 781 46.37 -9.64 4.70
CA ALA A 781 47.16 -8.98 5.73
C ALA A 781 46.26 -8.27 6.75
N ALA A 782 46.74 -8.11 7.98
CA ALA A 782 46.02 -7.40 9.02
C ALA A 782 45.74 -5.93 8.62
N ILE A 783 44.55 -5.44 8.98
CA ILE A 783 44.21 -4.01 8.86
C ILE A 783 44.86 -3.30 10.05
N ASP A 784 45.59 -2.22 9.78
CA ASP A 784 46.38 -1.46 10.78
C ASP A 784 47.27 -2.33 11.67
N GLY A 785 47.85 -3.39 11.09
CA GLY A 785 48.73 -4.33 11.79
C GLY A 785 48.05 -5.18 12.88
N THR A 786 46.73 -5.10 13.02
CA THR A 786 45.98 -5.77 14.09
C THR A 786 45.07 -6.86 13.54
N VAL A 787 45.21 -8.09 14.06
CA VAL A 787 44.29 -9.19 13.76
C VAL A 787 43.02 -8.99 14.56
N TYR A 788 41.88 -8.94 13.87
CA TYR A 788 40.58 -8.66 14.47
C TYR A 788 39.70 -9.90 14.44
N PRO A 789 39.24 -10.42 15.59
CA PRO A 789 38.51 -11.68 15.63
C PRO A 789 37.05 -11.51 15.23
N SER A 790 36.52 -12.49 14.49
CA SER A 790 35.08 -12.71 14.44
C SER A 790 34.60 -13.20 15.80
N LYS A 791 33.34 -12.89 16.13
CA LYS A 791 32.77 -13.21 17.44
C LYS A 791 31.31 -13.59 17.34
N VAL A 792 30.88 -14.36 18.33
CA VAL A 792 29.46 -14.43 18.72
C VAL A 792 29.25 -13.83 20.09
N THR A 793 28.13 -13.17 20.32
CA THR A 793 27.78 -12.57 21.61
C THR A 793 26.39 -13.06 22.02
N PRO A 794 26.24 -13.76 23.15
CA PRO A 794 24.90 -14.07 23.68
C PRO A 794 24.24 -12.75 24.09
N LEU A 795 23.01 -12.54 23.63
CA LEU A 795 22.27 -11.30 23.87
C LEU A 795 21.14 -11.50 24.87
N LYS A 796 21.06 -10.61 25.85
CA LYS A 796 19.88 -10.35 26.69
C LYS A 796 19.03 -9.29 26.02
N MET A 797 18.21 -9.72 25.05
CA MET A 797 17.32 -8.82 24.34
C MET A 797 16.03 -8.59 25.12
N VAL A 798 15.48 -7.38 25.05
CA VAL A 798 14.12 -7.09 25.51
C VAL A 798 13.15 -7.46 24.40
N VAL A 799 12.12 -8.25 24.71
CA VAL A 799 11.21 -8.80 23.69
C VAL A 799 9.76 -8.45 23.92
N GLY A 800 8.95 -8.43 22.86
CA GLY A 800 7.50 -8.32 23.01
C GLY A 800 7.01 -6.93 23.45
N VAL A 801 7.76 -5.86 23.18
CA VAL A 801 7.39 -4.51 23.61
C VAL A 801 6.59 -3.79 22.53
N GLY A 802 5.44 -3.23 22.91
CA GLY A 802 4.53 -2.52 22.03
C GLY A 802 4.33 -1.07 22.43
N PHE A 803 4.24 -0.17 21.44
CA PHE A 803 3.76 1.20 21.61
C PHE A 803 2.57 1.45 20.69
N GLU A 804 1.46 1.97 21.21
CA GLU A 804 0.31 2.26 20.36
C GLU A 804 -0.56 3.43 20.80
N ASN A 805 -1.16 4.11 19.83
CA ASN A 805 -2.23 5.08 20.01
C ASN A 805 -1.90 6.26 20.96
N PHE A 806 -0.70 6.83 20.87
CA PHE A 806 -0.38 8.11 21.50
C PHE A 806 0.46 9.00 20.57
N SER A 807 0.49 10.29 20.88
CA SER A 807 1.37 11.25 20.24
C SER A 807 2.52 11.62 21.16
N PHE A 808 3.67 11.99 20.60
CA PHE A 808 4.77 12.57 21.36
C PHE A 808 5.52 13.64 20.58
N THR A 809 6.08 14.59 21.31
CA THR A 809 6.90 15.68 20.77
C THR A 809 8.07 16.00 21.69
N GLN A 810 9.14 16.58 21.15
CA GLN A 810 10.17 17.21 21.97
C GLN A 810 10.00 18.73 21.92
N ASP A 811 9.52 19.31 23.00
CA ASP A 811 9.31 20.75 23.08
C ASP A 811 10.64 21.47 23.30
N MET A 812 10.86 22.55 22.55
CA MET A 812 12.13 23.26 22.48
C MET A 812 11.91 24.74 22.79
N PRO A 813 12.39 25.24 23.94
CA PRO A 813 12.20 26.64 24.32
C PRO A 813 12.75 27.61 23.26
N GLY A 814 11.90 28.54 22.80
CA GLY A 814 12.28 29.60 21.86
C GLY A 814 12.48 29.13 20.41
N MET A 815 12.06 27.91 20.06
CA MET A 815 12.12 27.38 18.69
C MET A 815 10.72 27.06 18.16
N THR A 816 10.52 27.21 16.85
CA THR A 816 9.25 26.87 16.19
C THR A 816 9.44 25.80 15.11
N PRO A 817 8.44 24.93 14.86
CA PRO A 817 8.53 23.90 13.82
C PRO A 817 8.91 24.46 12.45
N GLU A 818 8.47 25.68 12.12
CA GLU A 818 8.80 26.39 10.88
C GLU A 818 10.32 26.56 10.68
N GLN A 819 11.08 26.78 11.75
CA GLN A 819 12.54 26.93 11.66
C GLN A 819 13.25 25.63 11.27
N ALA A 820 12.64 24.48 11.58
CA ALA A 820 13.15 23.17 11.26
C ALA A 820 12.62 22.63 9.92
N ARG A 821 11.57 23.24 9.35
CA ARG A 821 11.01 22.84 8.06
C ARG A 821 12.07 22.99 6.97
N HIS A 822 12.36 21.89 6.27
CA HIS A 822 13.41 21.81 5.25
C HIS A 822 14.82 22.26 5.70
N ASN A 823 15.08 22.30 7.01
CA ASN A 823 16.39 22.67 7.54
C ASN A 823 17.18 21.42 7.93
N TYR A 824 18.15 21.04 7.10
CA TYR A 824 18.96 19.83 7.28
C TYR A 824 20.23 20.10 8.09
N GLY A 825 20.20 21.10 8.96
CA GLY A 825 21.23 21.36 9.97
C GLY A 825 20.89 20.74 11.32
N ASN A 826 21.85 20.75 12.26
CA ASN A 826 21.55 20.46 13.66
C ASN A 826 21.22 21.76 14.40
N LEU A 827 19.95 22.03 14.67
CA LEU A 827 19.53 23.27 15.34
C LEU A 827 19.83 23.26 16.84
N ALA A 828 19.78 22.10 17.47
CA ALA A 828 19.98 21.93 18.91
C ALA A 828 20.72 20.62 19.23
N PRO A 829 22.03 20.50 18.92
CA PRO A 829 22.82 19.28 19.12
C PRO A 829 22.75 18.65 20.51
N ALA A 830 22.71 19.46 21.57
CA ALA A 830 22.57 18.98 22.95
C ALA A 830 21.24 18.24 23.19
N TYR A 831 20.23 18.52 22.38
CA TYR A 831 18.87 17.99 22.48
C TYR A 831 18.57 16.98 21.36
N ALA A 832 19.59 16.36 20.77
CA ALA A 832 19.43 15.34 19.73
C ALA A 832 18.93 13.99 20.31
N MET A 833 17.85 14.01 21.10
CA MET A 833 17.22 12.82 21.66
C MET A 833 16.27 12.18 20.65
N HIS A 834 16.14 10.87 20.69
CA HIS A 834 15.20 10.13 19.87
C HIS A 834 13.82 10.03 20.52
N GLY A 835 12.80 9.63 19.75
CA GLY A 835 11.49 9.26 20.27
C GLY A 835 11.53 7.85 20.85
N LEU A 836 11.36 6.85 19.99
CA LEU A 836 11.37 5.43 20.34
C LEU A 836 12.70 4.80 19.92
N VAL A 837 13.44 4.26 20.89
CA VAL A 837 14.73 3.57 20.66
C VAL A 837 14.57 2.07 20.91
N PHE A 838 14.87 1.25 19.91
CA PHE A 838 14.90 -0.21 20.00
C PHE A 838 16.33 -0.70 19.90
N LYS A 839 16.99 -0.91 21.05
CA LYS A 839 18.39 -1.38 21.11
C LYS A 839 18.47 -2.72 21.81
N TRP A 840 19.06 -3.72 21.14
CA TRP A 840 18.99 -5.11 21.62
C TRP A 840 17.55 -5.52 21.93
N ALA A 841 16.65 -5.22 20.99
CA ALA A 841 15.22 -5.49 21.10
C ALA A 841 14.77 -6.45 20.00
N ALA A 842 13.88 -7.37 20.32
CA ALA A 842 13.34 -8.29 19.33
C ALA A 842 11.84 -8.51 19.47
N ASP A 843 11.17 -8.84 18.37
CA ASP A 843 9.74 -9.15 18.40
C ASP A 843 8.92 -8.02 19.05
N SER A 844 9.17 -6.77 18.65
CA SER A 844 8.58 -5.56 19.24
C SER A 844 7.95 -4.70 18.14
N TRP A 845 7.04 -3.79 18.49
CA TRP A 845 6.28 -3.02 17.50
C TRP A 845 5.92 -1.61 17.94
N ALA A 846 5.61 -0.76 16.96
CA ALA A 846 4.88 0.49 17.18
C ALA A 846 3.76 0.63 16.15
N ARG A 847 2.55 0.92 16.62
CA ARG A 847 1.36 1.03 15.78
C ARG A 847 0.54 2.29 16.08
N GLY A 848 0.21 3.06 15.05
CA GLY A 848 -0.68 4.21 15.23
C GLY A 848 -0.08 5.30 16.12
N VAL A 849 1.24 5.38 16.23
CA VAL A 849 1.92 6.41 17.03
C VAL A 849 2.18 7.63 16.15
N ARG A 850 2.02 8.83 16.72
CA ARG A 850 2.32 10.09 16.05
C ARG A 850 3.51 10.79 16.72
N ALA A 851 4.55 11.07 15.95
CA ALA A 851 5.70 11.84 16.41
C ALA A 851 5.69 13.20 15.72
N GLU A 852 5.82 14.27 16.50
CA GLU A 852 5.94 15.64 15.97
C GLU A 852 7.19 16.30 16.53
N MET A 853 8.05 16.85 15.68
CA MET A 853 9.22 17.63 16.07
C MET A 853 10.07 16.94 17.15
N THR A 854 10.67 15.81 16.78
CA THR A 854 11.55 15.06 17.68
C THR A 854 12.95 15.66 17.75
N GLY A 855 13.72 15.38 18.81
CA GLY A 855 15.08 15.89 18.93
C GLY A 855 15.98 15.46 17.76
N SER A 856 15.94 14.17 17.41
CA SER A 856 16.68 13.58 16.30
C SER A 856 15.85 12.54 15.53
N HIS A 857 15.73 11.30 16.02
CA HIS A 857 15.04 10.22 15.30
C HIS A 857 13.68 9.98 15.95
N PRO A 858 12.55 10.03 15.22
CA PRO A 858 11.29 9.62 15.79
C PRO A 858 11.27 8.14 16.20
N ILE A 859 11.81 7.27 15.36
CA ILE A 859 11.98 5.85 15.65
C ILE A 859 13.37 5.42 15.15
N VAL A 860 14.13 4.74 16.01
CA VAL A 860 15.47 4.24 15.71
C VAL A 860 15.69 2.84 16.27
N THR A 861 16.43 2.03 15.52
CA THR A 861 16.80 0.66 15.87
C THR A 861 18.31 0.51 15.98
N GLU A 862 18.81 -0.42 16.79
CA GLU A 862 20.23 -0.75 16.88
C GLU A 862 20.40 -2.18 17.42
N VAL A 863 20.86 -3.10 16.57
CA VAL A 863 20.96 -4.54 16.89
C VAL A 863 19.58 -5.07 17.31
N ALA A 864 18.66 -5.06 16.36
CA ALA A 864 17.25 -5.42 16.59
C ALA A 864 16.73 -6.41 15.54
N LYS A 865 15.69 -7.17 15.89
CA LYS A 865 15.18 -8.24 15.03
C LYS A 865 13.66 -8.37 15.11
N ASN A 866 12.99 -8.74 14.02
CA ASN A 866 11.55 -9.03 14.00
C ASN A 866 10.71 -7.84 14.51
N LEU A 867 11.07 -6.62 14.14
CA LEU A 867 10.33 -5.42 14.52
C LEU A 867 9.23 -5.12 13.51
N GLN A 868 8.11 -4.55 13.96
CA GLN A 868 7.06 -4.08 13.05
C GLN A 868 6.61 -2.66 13.40
N PHE A 869 6.76 -1.75 12.43
CA PHE A 869 6.31 -0.37 12.53
C PHE A 869 5.20 -0.15 11.52
N GLU A 870 3.97 -0.01 12.02
CA GLU A 870 2.76 0.00 11.20
C GLU A 870 1.91 1.27 11.46
N ARG A 871 1.51 1.99 10.41
CA ARG A 871 0.61 3.16 10.53
C ARG A 871 1.09 4.25 11.49
N ASN A 872 2.39 4.51 11.52
CA ASN A 872 2.91 5.63 12.30
C ASN A 872 2.94 6.90 11.44
N HIS A 873 2.73 8.04 12.07
CA HIS A 873 2.86 9.35 11.45
C HIS A 873 4.04 10.10 12.09
N LEU A 874 5.10 10.34 11.33
CA LEU A 874 6.36 10.88 11.85
C LEU A 874 6.69 12.19 11.12
N ASP A 875 6.47 13.32 11.79
CA ASP A 875 6.63 14.66 11.21
C ASP A 875 7.69 15.47 11.95
N GLY A 876 8.82 15.70 11.28
CA GLY A 876 9.81 16.69 11.71
C GLY A 876 10.79 16.25 12.80
N ALA A 877 11.97 16.85 12.71
CA ALA A 877 13.02 16.73 13.71
C ALA A 877 13.81 18.05 13.83
N TRP A 878 14.24 18.39 15.04
CA TRP A 878 15.03 19.59 15.32
C TRP A 878 16.46 19.49 14.82
N ASN A 879 17.03 18.28 14.86
CA ASN A 879 18.37 18.00 14.37
C ASN A 879 18.30 17.09 13.15
N LYS A 880 18.84 17.57 12.02
CA LYS A 880 18.91 16.85 10.74
C LYS A 880 20.29 16.92 10.09
N GLY A 881 21.29 17.50 10.75
CA GLY A 881 22.62 17.71 10.20
C GLY A 881 23.62 16.61 10.52
N LYS A 882 24.88 17.04 10.64
CA LYS A 882 26.09 16.22 10.87
C LYS A 882 25.88 15.16 11.95
N GLY A 883 26.39 13.95 11.68
CA GLY A 883 26.27 12.79 12.57
C GLY A 883 24.99 11.98 12.40
N GLY A 884 24.21 12.26 11.35
CA GLY A 884 23.13 11.38 10.91
C GLY A 884 21.85 11.47 11.73
N ASN A 885 21.35 12.69 11.97
CA ASN A 885 20.10 12.92 12.71
C ASN A 885 18.88 13.06 11.79
N GLY A 886 17.67 12.91 12.35
CA GLY A 886 16.44 13.24 11.64
C GLY A 886 15.79 12.09 10.88
N TYR A 887 16.26 10.87 11.08
CA TYR A 887 15.84 9.71 10.28
C TYR A 887 14.70 8.92 10.91
N PHE A 888 13.88 8.28 10.08
CA PHE A 888 13.23 7.03 10.47
C PHE A 888 14.23 5.89 10.22
N ARG A 889 14.90 5.41 11.28
CA ARG A 889 16.20 4.72 11.15
C ARG A 889 16.15 3.22 11.43
N GLY A 890 16.48 2.43 10.42
CA GLY A 890 16.77 1.01 10.49
C GLY A 890 18.27 0.70 10.55
N SER A 891 18.92 0.82 11.71
CA SER A 891 20.35 0.48 11.87
C SER A 891 20.54 -0.90 12.51
N ARG A 892 21.33 -1.79 11.89
CA ARG A 892 21.58 -3.15 12.37
C ARG A 892 20.27 -3.85 12.75
N VAL A 893 19.32 -3.84 11.81
CA VAL A 893 17.98 -4.38 11.99
C VAL A 893 17.75 -5.52 11.01
N TRP A 894 17.14 -6.61 11.49
CA TRP A 894 16.95 -7.81 10.69
C TRP A 894 15.51 -8.30 10.71
N ASP A 895 15.08 -8.85 9.57
CA ASP A 895 13.80 -9.53 9.41
C ASP A 895 12.63 -8.66 9.94
N SER A 896 12.62 -7.36 9.66
CA SER A 896 11.65 -6.39 10.21
C SER A 896 10.76 -5.76 9.14
N LEU A 897 9.58 -5.27 9.52
CA LEU A 897 8.56 -4.73 8.63
C LEU A 897 8.25 -3.25 8.95
N TYR A 898 8.34 -2.41 7.94
CA TYR A 898 8.01 -0.98 7.97
C TYR A 898 6.85 -0.78 6.99
N ALA A 899 5.61 -0.72 7.50
CA ALA A 899 4.43 -0.78 6.64
C ALA A 899 3.45 0.37 6.89
N LEU A 900 2.95 0.97 5.80
CA LEU A 900 1.84 1.91 5.84
C LEU A 900 2.11 3.14 6.73
N ASN A 901 3.37 3.55 6.88
CA ASN A 901 3.74 4.73 7.65
C ASN A 901 3.72 5.99 6.78
N THR A 902 3.53 7.14 7.41
CA THR A 902 3.69 8.45 6.78
C THR A 902 4.85 9.18 7.44
N THR A 903 5.78 9.71 6.63
CA THR A 903 6.82 10.60 7.14
C THR A 903 6.79 11.95 6.45
N ARG A 904 6.99 13.01 7.22
CA ARG A 904 7.13 14.38 6.71
C ARG A 904 8.32 15.07 7.37
N ASN A 905 8.99 15.94 6.64
CA ASN A 905 10.01 16.86 7.16
C ASN A 905 11.16 16.16 7.94
N LEU A 906 11.38 14.88 7.66
CA LEU A 906 12.50 14.10 8.14
C LEU A 906 13.69 14.25 7.19
N ARG A 907 14.87 13.82 7.64
CA ARG A 907 16.05 13.79 6.79
C ARG A 907 16.06 12.59 5.86
N HIS A 908 15.94 11.36 6.37
CA HIS A 908 15.97 10.15 5.53
C HIS A 908 15.06 9.07 6.15
N PHE A 909 14.44 8.22 5.33
CA PHE A 909 14.20 6.85 5.75
C PHE A 909 15.49 6.06 5.49
N THR A 910 15.99 5.26 6.44
CA THR A 910 17.22 4.48 6.20
C THR A 910 17.14 3.02 6.61
N LEU A 911 17.81 2.17 5.83
CA LEU A 911 18.36 0.89 6.28
C LEU A 911 19.89 0.99 6.21
N GLN A 912 20.58 0.58 7.27
CA GLN A 912 22.04 0.75 7.38
C GLN A 912 22.73 -0.26 8.31
N TRP A 913 24.03 -0.41 8.12
CA TRP A 913 24.95 -1.24 8.87
C TRP A 913 24.50 -2.70 8.99
N SER A 914 24.60 -3.42 7.88
CA SER A 914 24.27 -4.85 7.76
C SER A 914 22.78 -5.20 7.88
N ALA A 915 21.91 -4.20 7.87
CA ALA A 915 20.47 -4.41 7.91
C ALA A 915 20.06 -5.36 6.77
N SER A 916 19.26 -6.38 7.10
CA SER A 916 18.93 -7.43 6.13
C SER A 916 17.60 -8.13 6.37
N GLY A 917 16.96 -8.58 5.28
CA GLY A 917 15.68 -9.27 5.33
C GLY A 917 14.50 -8.36 5.72
N ASN A 918 14.70 -7.04 5.69
CA ASN A 918 13.66 -6.09 6.06
C ASN A 918 12.75 -5.77 4.87
N VAL A 919 11.51 -5.42 5.16
CA VAL A 919 10.50 -5.03 4.17
C VAL A 919 9.98 -3.65 4.49
N VAL A 920 9.95 -2.78 3.48
CA VAL A 920 9.44 -1.41 3.52
C VAL A 920 8.28 -1.34 2.52
N TYR A 921 7.05 -1.41 3.01
CA TYR A 921 5.86 -1.67 2.20
C TYR A 921 4.80 -0.59 2.33
N GLY A 922 4.34 -0.02 1.21
CA GLY A 922 3.12 0.79 1.20
C GLY A 922 3.21 2.10 2.00
N ASN A 923 4.41 2.64 2.20
CA ASN A 923 4.59 3.86 2.98
C ASN A 923 4.46 5.12 2.10
N ASP A 924 4.19 6.26 2.73
CA ASP A 924 4.18 7.59 2.10
C ASP A 924 5.28 8.47 2.71
N PHE A 925 6.33 8.75 1.94
CA PHE A 925 7.52 9.49 2.37
C PHE A 925 7.74 10.76 1.54
N ASP A 926 8.29 11.79 2.19
CA ASP A 926 8.86 12.98 1.55
C ASP A 926 10.40 13.04 1.62
N SER A 927 11.01 11.93 2.06
CA SER A 927 12.45 11.73 2.12
C SER A 927 12.85 10.51 1.29
N ASP A 928 14.13 10.41 0.96
CA ASP A 928 14.69 9.32 0.17
C ASP A 928 14.63 7.96 0.87
N LEU A 929 14.57 6.91 0.05
CA LEU A 929 14.83 5.54 0.45
C LEU A 929 16.34 5.32 0.48
N ASN A 930 16.93 5.47 1.66
CA ASN A 930 18.38 5.53 1.82
C ASN A 930 18.96 4.18 2.28
N LEU A 931 19.88 3.64 1.50
CA LEU A 931 20.74 2.53 1.90
C LEU A 931 22.11 3.10 2.27
N HIS A 932 22.29 3.41 3.56
CA HIS A 932 23.34 4.31 4.05
C HIS A 932 24.77 3.75 3.95
N GLY A 933 24.92 2.45 3.69
CA GLY A 933 26.20 1.75 3.64
C GLY A 933 26.51 0.98 4.92
N GLY A 934 27.46 0.06 4.82
CA GLY A 934 27.72 -0.95 5.84
C GLY A 934 27.22 -2.34 5.49
N TRP A 935 27.12 -2.69 4.20
CA TRP A 935 26.77 -4.04 3.71
C TRP A 935 25.31 -4.47 3.99
N GLU A 936 24.36 -3.53 3.91
CA GLU A 936 22.92 -3.85 3.87
C GLU A 936 22.62 -4.74 2.68
N ARG A 937 21.76 -5.73 2.82
CA ARG A 937 21.47 -6.68 1.75
C ARG A 937 20.10 -7.29 1.91
N ARG A 938 19.53 -7.86 0.85
CA ARG A 938 18.30 -8.65 0.94
C ARG A 938 17.10 -7.90 1.53
N ASN A 939 17.06 -6.57 1.42
CA ASN A 939 15.93 -5.75 1.86
C ASN A 939 14.96 -5.51 0.70
N LEU A 940 13.69 -5.28 0.99
CA LEU A 940 12.66 -4.98 -0.01
C LEU A 940 12.05 -3.60 0.24
N PHE A 941 11.95 -2.81 -0.81
CA PHE A 941 11.19 -1.57 -0.89
C PHE A 941 10.11 -1.74 -1.94
N GLU A 942 8.84 -1.79 -1.51
CA GLU A 942 7.72 -2.08 -2.40
C GLU A 942 6.48 -1.21 -2.13
N ASN A 943 5.78 -0.84 -3.19
CA ASN A 943 4.49 -0.13 -3.14
C ASN A 943 4.56 1.20 -2.36
N ASN A 944 5.75 1.77 -2.16
CA ASN A 944 5.89 3.04 -1.46
C ASN A 944 5.63 4.20 -2.41
N THR A 945 5.06 5.27 -1.86
CA THR A 945 4.99 6.57 -2.51
C THR A 945 6.06 7.48 -1.91
N VAL A 946 6.96 7.98 -2.74
CA VAL A 946 8.09 8.80 -2.32
C VAL A 946 8.13 10.08 -3.14
N ARG A 947 7.92 11.22 -2.48
CA ARG A 947 7.86 12.54 -3.12
C ARG A 947 8.91 13.45 -2.52
N VAL A 948 10.09 13.52 -3.13
CA VAL A 948 11.21 14.29 -2.58
C VAL A 948 11.14 15.76 -3.01
N PRO A 949 11.04 16.73 -2.08
CA PRO A 949 10.97 18.15 -2.43
C PRO A 949 12.32 18.70 -2.91
N TYR A 950 12.33 19.87 -3.54
CA TYR A 950 13.56 20.50 -4.03
C TYR A 950 14.53 20.79 -2.88
N GLU A 951 13.95 21.28 -1.79
CA GLU A 951 14.59 21.72 -0.57
C GLU A 951 15.31 20.59 0.18
N HIS A 952 15.11 19.32 -0.21
CA HIS A 952 15.68 18.13 0.40
C HIS A 952 17.15 17.92 0.01
N TYR A 953 18.08 18.56 0.72
CA TYR A 953 19.52 18.40 0.50
C TYR A 953 20.37 18.87 1.69
N SER A 954 21.59 18.34 1.80
CA SER A 954 22.52 18.62 2.93
C SER A 954 22.89 20.09 3.11
N GLY A 955 22.81 20.88 2.03
CA GLY A 955 23.15 22.29 2.03
C GLY A 955 22.00 23.22 2.40
N ASN A 956 20.77 22.72 2.53
CA ASN A 956 19.64 23.54 2.93
C ASN A 956 19.56 23.62 4.45
N CYS A 957 20.36 24.49 5.04
CA CYS A 957 20.54 24.53 6.48
C CYS A 957 20.95 25.95 6.91
N THR A 958 20.52 26.34 8.12
CA THR A 958 20.86 27.67 8.67
C THR A 958 22.00 27.62 9.68
N ALA A 959 22.30 26.45 10.25
CA ALA A 959 23.36 26.26 11.23
C ALA A 959 23.85 24.81 11.25
N ARG A 960 25.14 24.62 11.56
CA ARG A 960 25.78 23.30 11.82
C ARG A 960 25.44 22.29 10.70
N CYS A 961 25.59 22.79 9.48
CA CYS A 961 25.37 22.13 8.21
C CYS A 961 26.33 20.96 7.97
N GLY A 962 25.98 20.11 7.01
CA GLY A 962 26.87 19.09 6.46
C GLY A 962 26.44 17.65 6.78
N GLY A 963 26.90 16.72 5.94
CA GLY A 963 26.72 15.28 6.11
C GLY A 963 27.68 14.68 7.15
N GLU A 964 27.77 13.35 7.19
CA GLU A 964 28.81 12.67 7.96
C GLU A 964 30.19 12.98 7.36
N GLY A 965 31.04 13.66 8.14
CA GLY A 965 32.32 14.22 7.71
C GLY A 965 32.35 15.74 7.56
N GLY A 966 31.20 16.43 7.64
CA GLY A 966 31.13 17.90 7.59
C GLY A 966 31.11 18.50 6.17
N ASP A 967 31.12 17.66 5.13
CA ASP A 967 31.03 18.11 3.74
C ASP A 967 29.57 18.49 3.39
N VAL A 968 29.39 19.59 2.65
CA VAL A 968 28.10 19.91 1.99
C VAL A 968 28.18 19.32 0.59
N GLU A 969 27.31 18.36 0.29
CA GLU A 969 27.25 17.76 -1.03
C GLU A 969 26.58 18.72 -2.03
N ALA A 970 27.13 18.79 -3.25
CA ALA A 970 26.51 19.53 -4.33
C ALA A 970 25.28 18.76 -4.86
N GLY A 971 24.17 19.45 -5.10
CA GLY A 971 22.94 18.88 -5.65
C GLY A 971 21.82 18.69 -4.64
N THR A 972 20.68 18.19 -5.11
CA THR A 972 19.53 17.84 -4.25
C THR A 972 19.33 16.34 -4.20
N TRP A 973 18.92 15.80 -3.06
CA TRP A 973 18.71 14.36 -2.92
C TRP A 973 17.52 13.88 -3.77
N TYR A 974 17.61 12.64 -4.23
CA TYR A 974 16.60 11.97 -5.07
C TYR A 974 15.90 10.86 -4.29
N PRO A 975 14.78 10.31 -4.80
CA PRO A 975 14.00 9.28 -4.08
C PRO A 975 14.76 8.03 -3.64
N ILE A 976 15.91 7.71 -4.25
CA ILE A 976 16.78 6.61 -3.85
C ILE A 976 18.19 7.14 -3.58
N TRP A 977 18.79 6.68 -2.49
CA TRP A 977 20.20 6.89 -2.21
C TRP A 977 20.90 5.56 -1.93
N TRP A 978 22.08 5.38 -2.51
CA TRP A 978 22.84 4.13 -2.45
C TRP A 978 24.30 4.40 -2.06
N ALA A 979 24.79 3.72 -1.01
CA ALA A 979 26.21 3.78 -0.66
C ALA A 979 27.08 3.02 -1.66
N ALA A 980 27.83 3.76 -2.49
CA ALA A 980 28.77 3.23 -3.47
C ALA A 980 30.22 3.68 -3.25
N GLY A 981 31.14 2.79 -3.62
CA GLY A 981 32.54 3.11 -3.92
C GLY A 981 33.34 3.69 -2.76
N ALA A 982 34.34 4.49 -3.12
CA ALA A 982 35.28 5.08 -2.17
C ALA A 982 34.62 6.04 -1.17
N LYS A 983 33.52 6.70 -1.55
CA LYS A 983 32.77 7.57 -0.64
C LYS A 983 32.13 6.76 0.49
N ALA A 984 31.60 5.59 0.16
CA ALA A 984 30.97 4.70 1.12
C ALA A 984 31.90 4.19 2.22
N LEU A 985 33.23 4.21 2.02
CA LEU A 985 34.19 3.81 3.05
C LEU A 985 34.08 4.64 4.34
N LYS A 986 33.63 5.90 4.25
CA LYS A 986 33.34 6.73 5.43
C LYS A 986 32.22 6.15 6.30
N TRP A 987 31.33 5.33 5.73
CA TRP A 987 30.14 4.74 6.37
C TRP A 987 30.29 3.26 6.62
N SER A 988 31.52 2.83 6.84
CA SER A 988 31.85 1.42 6.93
C SER A 988 31.52 0.67 5.63
N GLY A 989 31.73 1.24 4.44
CA GLY A 989 31.70 0.54 3.16
C GLY A 989 30.36 0.56 2.40
N SER A 990 30.35 -0.06 1.21
CA SER A 990 29.23 -0.06 0.26
C SER A 990 28.05 -0.91 0.74
N SER A 991 26.84 -0.62 0.24
CA SER A 991 25.68 -1.51 0.39
C SER A 991 25.87 -2.82 -0.41
N GLY A 992 25.39 -3.93 0.13
CA GLY A 992 25.55 -5.28 -0.42
C GLY A 992 24.45 -5.71 -1.41
N PRO A 993 24.41 -6.99 -1.83
CA PRO A 993 23.53 -7.46 -2.90
C PRO A 993 22.06 -7.62 -2.49
N GLN A 994 21.19 -7.83 -3.49
CA GLN A 994 19.76 -8.12 -3.35
C GLN A 994 18.96 -7.10 -2.53
N ASN A 995 19.34 -5.82 -2.57
CA ASN A 995 18.42 -4.77 -2.12
C ASN A 995 17.43 -4.49 -3.25
N VAL A 996 16.15 -4.77 -3.01
CA VAL A 996 15.13 -4.88 -4.04
C VAL A 996 14.20 -3.68 -4.01
N PHE A 997 14.01 -3.04 -5.17
CA PHE A 997 13.02 -2.00 -5.40
C PHE A 997 11.99 -2.49 -6.42
N HIS A 998 10.71 -2.43 -6.07
CA HIS A 998 9.64 -2.88 -6.94
C HIS A 998 8.36 -2.04 -6.76
N ASN A 999 7.73 -1.63 -7.87
CA ASN A 999 6.42 -0.97 -7.89
C ASN A 999 6.29 0.25 -6.94
N ASN A 1000 7.37 1.01 -6.75
CA ASN A 1000 7.32 2.25 -5.97
C ASN A 1000 6.94 3.42 -6.88
N THR A 1001 6.07 4.31 -6.40
CA THR A 1001 5.79 5.59 -7.05
C THR A 1001 6.80 6.62 -6.54
N LEU A 1002 7.74 7.01 -7.40
CA LEU A 1002 8.87 7.87 -7.03
C LEU A 1002 8.80 9.18 -7.81
N SER A 1003 8.86 10.32 -7.14
CA SER A 1003 8.87 11.63 -7.79
C SER A 1003 9.76 12.65 -7.08
N LYS A 1004 10.20 13.67 -7.83
CA LYS A 1004 11.17 14.68 -7.39
C LYS A 1004 10.82 16.07 -7.93
N GLN A 1005 10.82 17.08 -7.06
CA GLN A 1005 10.85 18.48 -7.48
C GLN A 1005 12.28 18.88 -7.88
N LEU A 1006 12.44 19.37 -9.12
CA LEU A 1006 13.74 19.76 -9.69
C LEU A 1006 14.06 21.25 -9.50
N THR A 1007 13.06 22.06 -9.19
CA THR A 1007 13.19 23.49 -8.89
C THR A 1007 12.38 23.85 -7.63
N PRO A 1008 12.77 24.89 -6.86
CA PRO A 1008 11.99 25.34 -5.72
C PRO A 1008 10.54 25.62 -6.11
N GLY A 1009 9.59 25.07 -5.35
CA GLY A 1009 8.15 25.22 -5.61
C GLY A 1009 7.65 24.71 -6.97
N GLY A 1010 8.48 24.00 -7.76
CA GLY A 1010 8.09 23.44 -9.05
C GLY A 1010 7.21 22.19 -8.93
N PRO A 1011 6.68 21.65 -10.04
CA PRO A 1011 5.94 20.40 -10.02
C PRO A 1011 6.85 19.21 -9.66
N TYR A 1012 6.25 18.17 -9.08
CA TYR A 1012 6.91 16.88 -8.94
C TYR A 1012 7.01 16.21 -10.30
N THR A 1013 8.20 15.75 -10.66
CA THR A 1013 8.43 14.97 -11.89
C THR A 1013 8.73 13.53 -11.54
N ASP A 1014 8.27 12.59 -12.35
CA ASP A 1014 8.47 11.16 -12.11
C ASP A 1014 9.96 10.80 -12.15
N TYR A 1015 10.40 10.02 -11.17
CA TYR A 1015 11.71 9.41 -11.13
C TYR A 1015 11.62 7.98 -11.68
N LEU A 1016 11.74 7.89 -13.02
CA LEU A 1016 11.50 6.65 -13.76
C LEU A 1016 12.64 5.59 -13.77
N PRO A 1017 13.93 5.87 -13.51
CA PRO A 1017 14.98 4.84 -13.63
C PRO A 1017 14.72 3.55 -12.83
N TYR A 1018 14.13 3.70 -11.65
CA TYR A 1018 13.82 2.57 -10.74
C TYR A 1018 12.42 2.69 -10.11
N GLY A 1019 11.59 3.58 -10.65
CA GLY A 1019 10.21 3.79 -10.26
C GLY A 1019 9.24 2.94 -11.09
N LYS A 1020 7.97 2.99 -10.74
CA LYS A 1020 6.88 2.40 -11.54
C LYS A 1020 6.83 3.07 -12.92
N THR A 1021 6.79 2.27 -13.99
CA THR A 1021 6.90 2.77 -15.38
C THR A 1021 5.61 2.72 -16.18
N GLY A 1022 4.48 2.37 -15.57
CA GLY A 1022 3.16 2.36 -16.21
C GLY A 1022 2.28 1.19 -15.77
N ALA A 1023 1.45 0.70 -16.70
CA ALA A 1023 0.60 -0.48 -16.52
C ALA A 1023 1.30 -1.77 -17.00
N GLY A 1024 0.93 -2.93 -16.46
CA GLY A 1024 1.55 -4.23 -16.78
C GLY A 1024 2.72 -4.63 -15.86
N ALA A 1025 3.34 -5.78 -16.12
CA ALA A 1025 4.41 -6.32 -15.28
C ALA A 1025 5.56 -5.31 -15.08
N GLN A 1026 5.93 -5.07 -13.83
CA GLN A 1026 6.98 -4.13 -13.46
C GLN A 1026 8.31 -4.87 -13.29
N PRO A 1027 9.44 -4.26 -13.68
CA PRO A 1027 10.75 -4.78 -13.34
C PRO A 1027 10.93 -4.90 -11.82
N VAL A 1028 11.75 -5.86 -11.41
CA VAL A 1028 12.24 -6.00 -10.04
C VAL A 1028 13.71 -5.63 -10.05
N TYR A 1029 14.05 -4.49 -9.45
CA TYR A 1029 15.42 -3.96 -9.47
C TYR A 1029 16.19 -4.44 -8.24
N GLN A 1030 17.17 -5.31 -8.43
CA GLN A 1030 18.04 -5.81 -7.37
C GLN A 1030 19.40 -5.10 -7.42
N PHE A 1031 19.60 -4.12 -6.55
CA PHE A 1031 20.82 -3.33 -6.48
C PHE A 1031 21.98 -4.12 -5.86
N GLY A 1032 23.20 -3.74 -6.25
CA GLY A 1032 24.44 -4.36 -5.79
C GLY A 1032 24.61 -5.80 -6.26
N SER A 1033 23.92 -6.21 -7.33
CA SER A 1033 23.71 -7.61 -7.69
C SER A 1033 24.24 -7.93 -9.08
N ALA A 1034 24.84 -9.11 -9.24
CA ALA A 1034 25.35 -9.57 -10.52
C ALA A 1034 24.23 -10.08 -11.45
N PRO A 1035 24.29 -9.83 -12.76
CA PRO A 1035 23.34 -10.39 -13.72
C PRO A 1035 23.36 -11.92 -13.70
N GLY A 1036 22.18 -12.53 -13.60
CA GLY A 1036 22.01 -14.00 -13.63
C GLY A 1036 22.35 -14.73 -12.32
N ASP A 1037 23.02 -14.06 -11.37
CA ASP A 1037 23.18 -14.52 -9.99
C ASP A 1037 23.07 -13.33 -9.04
N PRO A 1038 21.83 -12.89 -8.74
CA PRO A 1038 21.62 -11.68 -7.96
C PRO A 1038 22.13 -11.81 -6.52
N SER A 1039 22.37 -13.03 -6.03
CA SER A 1039 22.96 -13.25 -4.70
C SER A 1039 24.42 -12.82 -4.60
N ARG A 1040 25.13 -12.80 -5.74
CA ARG A 1040 26.51 -12.36 -5.83
C ARG A 1040 26.60 -10.84 -5.93
N PHE A 1041 27.43 -10.26 -5.08
CA PHE A 1041 27.70 -8.82 -5.14
C PHE A 1041 28.36 -8.41 -6.46
N GLN A 1042 27.80 -7.38 -7.09
CA GLN A 1042 28.44 -6.62 -8.15
C GLN A 1042 28.30 -5.13 -7.84
N HIS A 1043 29.42 -4.42 -7.85
CA HIS A 1043 29.42 -2.98 -7.67
C HIS A 1043 28.72 -2.28 -8.84
N LEU A 1044 28.05 -1.15 -8.58
CA LEU A 1044 27.52 -0.29 -9.62
C LEU A 1044 28.64 0.26 -10.51
N THR A 1045 28.52 0.12 -11.83
CA THR A 1045 29.56 0.54 -12.78
C THR A 1045 29.05 1.52 -13.83
N GLN A 1046 29.88 2.46 -14.26
CA GLN A 1046 29.60 3.36 -15.39
C GLN A 1046 30.78 3.33 -16.36
N GLY A 1047 30.53 3.09 -17.65
CA GLY A 1047 31.61 2.89 -18.63
C GLY A 1047 32.54 1.71 -18.31
N GLY A 1048 32.01 0.67 -17.65
CA GLY A 1048 32.78 -0.51 -17.22
C GLY A 1048 33.64 -0.33 -15.97
N SER A 1049 33.61 0.85 -15.32
CA SER A 1049 34.37 1.12 -14.09
C SER A 1049 33.45 1.32 -12.89
N PRO A 1050 33.80 0.85 -11.67
CA PRO A 1050 33.02 1.11 -10.45
C PRO A 1050 32.82 2.60 -10.20
N ILE A 1051 31.60 3.02 -9.87
CA ILE A 1051 31.32 4.40 -9.50
C ILE A 1051 31.92 4.72 -8.13
N ALA A 1052 32.52 5.90 -7.98
CA ALA A 1052 33.10 6.32 -6.70
C ALA A 1052 32.07 6.90 -5.70
N ASP A 1053 30.92 7.36 -6.22
CA ASP A 1053 29.84 8.04 -5.50
C ASP A 1053 28.52 7.91 -6.29
N TRP A 1054 27.41 7.81 -5.56
CA TRP A 1054 26.04 7.87 -6.09
C TRP A 1054 25.65 9.30 -6.49
N ASN A 1055 26.14 10.31 -5.77
CA ASN A 1055 25.78 11.70 -6.03
C ASN A 1055 26.13 12.11 -7.47
N GLY A 1056 25.17 12.71 -8.16
CA GLY A 1056 25.25 13.08 -9.58
C GLY A 1056 25.01 11.93 -10.57
N ARG A 1057 24.65 10.73 -10.09
CA ARG A 1057 24.33 9.54 -10.90
C ARG A 1057 22.94 8.98 -10.62
N GLU A 1058 22.10 9.72 -9.93
CA GLU A 1058 20.77 9.28 -9.51
C GLU A 1058 19.88 8.97 -10.72
N LYS A 1059 20.11 9.63 -11.85
CA LYS A 1059 19.37 9.39 -13.11
C LYS A 1059 20.04 8.36 -14.03
N ALA A 1060 21.18 7.79 -13.64
CA ALA A 1060 21.88 6.83 -14.47
C ALA A 1060 21.17 5.46 -14.43
N ASP A 1061 21.19 4.77 -15.57
CA ASP A 1061 20.69 3.41 -15.71
C ASP A 1061 21.83 2.41 -15.45
N PHE A 1062 21.67 1.59 -14.41
CA PHE A 1062 22.62 0.55 -14.01
C PHE A 1062 22.13 -0.87 -14.36
N THR A 1063 21.04 -1.01 -15.12
CA THR A 1063 20.40 -2.30 -15.42
C THR A 1063 21.10 -3.11 -16.52
N ALA A 1064 21.89 -2.47 -17.37
CA ALA A 1064 22.62 -3.10 -18.48
C ALA A 1064 23.89 -3.84 -18.02
N GLY A 1065 23.76 -4.70 -17.01
CA GLY A 1065 24.87 -5.47 -16.44
C GLY A 1065 25.80 -4.67 -15.52
N ALA A 1066 25.32 -3.54 -15.02
CA ALA A 1066 26.11 -2.53 -14.31
C ALA A 1066 25.81 -2.47 -12.81
N GLY A 1067 25.52 -3.62 -12.19
CA GLY A 1067 25.31 -3.78 -10.74
C GLY A 1067 23.86 -3.65 -10.26
N VAL A 1068 22.90 -3.47 -11.17
CA VAL A 1068 21.46 -3.67 -10.90
C VAL A 1068 20.95 -4.81 -11.76
N ASP A 1069 20.51 -5.90 -11.15
CA ASP A 1069 19.82 -6.98 -11.85
C ASP A 1069 18.34 -6.60 -12.01
N SER A 1070 17.86 -6.58 -13.26
CA SER A 1070 16.46 -6.31 -13.62
C SER A 1070 15.88 -7.43 -14.50
N THR A 1071 16.50 -8.61 -14.49
CA THR A 1071 16.09 -9.75 -15.32
C THR A 1071 14.76 -10.36 -14.89
N HIS A 1072 14.29 -10.03 -13.68
CA HIS A 1072 13.01 -10.46 -13.14
C HIS A 1072 11.95 -9.38 -13.32
N THR A 1073 10.74 -9.79 -13.70
CA THR A 1073 9.53 -8.96 -13.68
C THR A 1073 8.50 -9.60 -12.77
N ALA A 1074 7.65 -8.78 -12.17
CA ALA A 1074 6.52 -9.23 -11.37
C ALA A 1074 5.24 -8.47 -11.75
N PRO A 1075 4.05 -9.09 -11.62
CA PRO A 1075 2.79 -8.39 -11.85
C PRO A 1075 2.64 -7.21 -10.88
N LEU A 1076 1.86 -6.19 -11.27
CA LEU A 1076 1.66 -4.93 -10.51
C LEU A 1076 1.22 -5.08 -9.05
N THR A 1077 0.80 -6.28 -8.64
CA THR A 1077 0.29 -6.59 -7.29
C THR A 1077 1.37 -6.48 -6.21
N SER A 1078 2.23 -7.49 -6.06
CA SER A 1078 3.35 -7.51 -5.09
C SER A 1078 4.24 -8.77 -5.26
N VAL A 1079 5.52 -8.65 -4.89
CA VAL A 1079 6.48 -9.74 -4.65
C VAL A 1079 6.52 -10.21 -3.19
N PHE A 1080 5.95 -9.44 -2.26
CA PHE A 1080 5.87 -9.76 -0.83
C PHE A 1080 4.53 -10.36 -0.40
N LEU A 1081 3.41 -9.74 -0.79
CA LEU A 1081 2.06 -10.13 -0.42
C LEU A 1081 1.38 -10.91 -1.54
N ARG A 1082 0.60 -11.93 -1.19
CA ARG A 1082 -0.26 -12.67 -2.13
C ARG A 1082 -1.31 -11.72 -2.70
N ASN A 1083 -1.99 -11.02 -1.79
CA ASN A 1083 -3.02 -10.03 -2.09
C ASN A 1083 -2.55 -8.69 -1.53
N ALA A 1084 -2.13 -7.78 -2.42
CA ALA A 1084 -1.49 -6.51 -2.07
C ALA A 1084 -2.49 -5.42 -1.63
N GLY A 1085 -3.77 -5.68 -1.86
CA GLY A 1085 -4.93 -4.82 -1.72
C GLY A 1085 -6.05 -5.53 -2.45
#